data_AF-A0A6M0HN07-F1
#
_entry.id   AF-A0A6M0HN07-F1
#
_cell.length_a   1.000
_cell.length_b   1.000
_cell.length_c   1.000
_cell.angle_alpha   90.00
_cell.angle_beta   90.00
_cell.angle_gamma   90.00
#
_symmetry.space_group_name_H-M   'P 1'
#
loop_
_entity.id
_entity.type
_entity.pdbx_description
1 polymer ?
#
loop_
_entity_poly.entity_id
_entity_poly.type
_entity_poly.pdbx_seq_one_letter_code
_entity_poly.pdbx_strand_id
1 'polypeptide(L)'
;MSVLFGITLLFLGVLFLNYVVLSTSKARAYRNLDPSAPVCRDGLATGWTILADLGRDALRNAKEPDDGGWVDASNDEAAALARDGGWGTRLRCALQRHVVPAVKPENKSLDYHLGFLEFQENGEPYALVAGGLGMQDKAIDSAMLGNAMQREMHRRSAPVAEIRPVLSQLDALRDHFASGSHYVLVFIHGWRHDARIGDGNVADLRLYAAHAARFLAQRCPLEPSYCDMKVTALYIGWRGARVDEKGLRAYFGNAIGGFFGDLSAGATLFDRKPVSEAVAPAAISALRTIEGVLTKPGTDGAAHNRMIVFGHSLGGNMLATGLKDDLIKAVRRHRFGETLPNVLGNLVVLINPASEATKWTAIQREVWNRTAFHTDANTGPADVARDQRLFPDDQRPVMVSVTAALAFPAGGLRAGDCAWIGLDLDDGYRMAREKIRRRLANTDTMFASGVDYDWATHDLFPTFKFDFRPAAGYLDRVAARIEGRQPAGESCTAGARAGLVARAETLPIRTLALLAETFPFQNSAPEESHTIGNLDPPRPAAGVLADAYPSAAPFGTTHELLGLHAAGAEAHNPYATLADAAIDCPVANRWLTRARMRRQESFGQFWDSEDLAAPAPGLAGQGRPAAQFLHGQHLTGIAPITRANDPFWNLRAFDNALSRHDGYRLTSFICAMNQLVMDDITQAPTRMERMMIDESGMAARMSAP
;
A
#
# COMPACT_ATOMS: atom_id res chain seq x y z
N MET A 1 -7.59 -38.41 -26.13
CA MET A 1 -8.26 -37.34 -26.91
C MET A 1 -9.54 -36.84 -26.26
N SER A 2 -10.51 -37.72 -25.93
CA SER A 2 -11.82 -37.31 -25.37
C SER A 2 -11.74 -36.59 -24.00
N VAL A 3 -10.81 -36.98 -23.13
CA VAL A 3 -10.56 -36.30 -21.85
C VAL A 3 -9.99 -34.90 -22.05
N LEU A 4 -9.01 -34.75 -22.96
CA LEU A 4 -8.40 -33.45 -23.30
C LEU A 4 -9.43 -32.49 -23.92
N PHE A 5 -10.30 -33.02 -24.78
CA PHE A 5 -11.40 -32.27 -25.40
C PHE A 5 -12.45 -31.84 -24.37
N GLY A 6 -12.83 -32.72 -23.44
CA GLY A 6 -13.74 -32.41 -22.34
C GLY A 6 -13.19 -31.33 -21.40
N ILE A 7 -11.90 -31.40 -21.04
CA ILE A 7 -11.22 -30.37 -20.24
C ILE A 7 -11.19 -29.03 -20.97
N THR A 8 -10.93 -29.04 -22.28
CA THR A 8 -10.89 -27.81 -23.09
C THR A 8 -12.26 -27.14 -23.18
N LEU A 9 -13.33 -27.93 -23.38
CA LEU A 9 -14.71 -27.44 -23.42
C LEU A 9 -15.18 -26.89 -22.07
N LEU A 10 -14.80 -27.55 -20.97
CA LEU A 10 -15.04 -27.05 -19.62
C LEU A 10 -14.33 -25.70 -19.42
N PHE A 11 -13.06 -25.61 -19.80
CA PHE A 11 -12.27 -24.39 -19.68
C PHE A 11 -12.86 -23.23 -20.51
N LEU A 12 -13.24 -23.51 -21.77
CA LEU A 12 -13.90 -22.53 -22.64
C LEU A 12 -15.29 -22.12 -22.13
N GLY A 13 -16.06 -23.05 -21.57
CA GLY A 13 -17.35 -22.77 -20.94
C GLY A 13 -17.22 -21.86 -19.71
N VAL A 14 -16.22 -22.12 -18.86
CA VAL A 14 -15.89 -21.29 -17.71
C VAL A 14 -15.43 -19.89 -18.15
N LEU A 15 -14.59 -19.79 -19.17
CA LEU A 15 -14.20 -18.50 -19.75
C LEU A 15 -15.42 -17.77 -20.34
N PHE A 16 -16.30 -18.43 -21.09
CA PHE A 16 -17.48 -17.78 -21.65
C PHE A 16 -18.40 -17.25 -20.54
N LEU A 17 -18.67 -18.05 -19.51
CA LEU A 17 -19.53 -17.64 -18.40
C LEU A 17 -18.93 -16.45 -17.62
N ASN A 18 -17.63 -16.50 -17.32
CA ASN A 18 -16.96 -15.43 -16.59
C ASN A 18 -16.82 -14.13 -17.38
N TYR A 19 -16.50 -14.21 -18.67
CA TYR A 19 -16.13 -13.05 -19.48
C TYR A 19 -17.28 -12.46 -20.31
N VAL A 20 -18.37 -13.22 -20.53
CA VAL A 20 -19.53 -12.77 -21.31
C VAL A 20 -20.76 -12.61 -20.42
N VAL A 21 -21.05 -13.57 -19.53
CA VAL A 21 -22.28 -13.57 -18.73
C VAL A 21 -22.12 -12.79 -17.43
N LEU A 22 -21.00 -12.97 -16.73
CA LEU A 22 -20.73 -12.35 -15.43
C LEU A 22 -19.72 -11.20 -15.51
N SER A 23 -19.66 -10.52 -16.67
CA SER A 23 -18.74 -9.39 -16.84
C SER A 23 -19.25 -8.12 -16.16
N THR A 24 -18.34 -7.33 -15.63
CA THR A 24 -18.65 -6.02 -15.02
C THR A 24 -18.98 -4.97 -16.10
N SER A 25 -19.69 -3.90 -15.75
CA SER A 25 -20.08 -2.87 -16.75
C SER A 25 -18.90 -2.01 -17.20
N LYS A 26 -18.71 -1.83 -18.52
CA LYS A 26 -17.59 -1.08 -19.11
C LYS A 26 -17.67 0.45 -18.98
N ALA A 27 -18.87 1.01 -18.85
CA ALA A 27 -19.10 2.45 -19.03
C ALA A 27 -20.08 2.99 -17.97
N ARG A 28 -19.77 2.75 -16.69
CA ARG A 28 -20.61 3.21 -15.59
C ARG A 28 -19.75 3.59 -14.39
N ALA A 29 -19.93 4.81 -13.90
CA ALA A 29 -19.54 5.18 -12.54
C ALA A 29 -20.60 4.72 -11.54
N TYR A 30 -20.15 4.27 -10.38
CA TYR A 30 -21.00 3.75 -9.31
C TYR A 30 -21.34 4.83 -8.28
N ARG A 31 -20.49 5.83 -8.09
CA ARG A 31 -20.58 6.89 -7.08
C ARG A 31 -20.66 8.26 -7.76
N ASN A 32 -21.68 8.42 -8.59
CA ASN A 32 -21.79 9.52 -9.55
C ASN A 32 -22.87 10.56 -9.23
N LEU A 33 -23.56 10.45 -8.10
CA LEU A 33 -24.61 11.41 -7.76
C LEU A 33 -24.00 12.70 -7.22
N ASP A 34 -24.42 13.83 -7.79
CA ASP A 34 -23.94 15.16 -7.43
C ASP A 34 -24.15 15.46 -5.93
N PRO A 35 -23.12 15.93 -5.20
CA PRO A 35 -23.24 16.28 -3.78
C PRO A 35 -24.34 17.31 -3.44
N SER A 36 -24.73 18.15 -4.40
CA SER A 36 -25.81 19.13 -4.26
C SER A 36 -27.21 18.50 -4.32
N ALA A 37 -27.33 17.25 -4.78
CA ALA A 37 -28.60 16.53 -4.76
C ALA A 37 -29.13 16.44 -3.32
N PRO A 38 -30.45 16.61 -3.08
CA PRO A 38 -31.00 16.69 -1.72
C PRO A 38 -30.56 15.54 -0.81
N VAL A 39 -30.62 14.31 -1.32
CA VAL A 39 -30.20 13.11 -0.59
C VAL A 39 -28.73 13.11 -0.18
N CYS A 40 -27.85 13.69 -1.00
CA CYS A 40 -26.41 13.77 -0.70
C CYS A 40 -26.12 14.92 0.24
N ARG A 41 -26.69 16.11 -0.01
CA ARG A 41 -26.53 17.29 0.84
C ARG A 41 -27.02 17.03 2.26
N ASP A 42 -28.19 16.41 2.42
CA ASP A 42 -28.75 16.09 3.72
C ASP A 42 -27.84 15.06 4.44
N GLY A 43 -27.32 14.07 3.70
CA GLY A 43 -26.34 13.11 4.21
C GLY A 43 -25.01 13.73 4.64
N LEU A 44 -24.50 14.71 3.91
CA LEU A 44 -23.28 15.45 4.26
C LEU A 44 -23.48 16.30 5.52
N ALA A 45 -24.67 16.88 5.70
CA ALA A 45 -25.01 17.66 6.87
C ALA A 45 -25.11 16.79 8.14
N THR A 46 -25.82 15.66 8.08
CA THR A 46 -26.08 14.82 9.27
C THR A 46 -24.99 13.78 9.53
N GLY A 47 -24.34 13.28 8.48
CA GLY A 47 -23.51 12.08 8.54
C GLY A 47 -24.34 10.79 8.57
N TRP A 48 -23.76 9.69 8.09
CA TRP A 48 -24.38 8.36 8.06
C TRP A 48 -23.78 7.42 9.10
N THR A 49 -24.63 6.83 9.94
CA THR A 49 -24.24 5.82 10.95
C THR A 49 -24.62 4.40 10.56
N ILE A 50 -25.42 4.22 9.50
CA ILE A 50 -26.10 2.95 9.17
C ILE A 50 -25.15 1.74 9.13
N LEU A 51 -23.93 1.92 8.59
CA LEU A 51 -22.95 0.84 8.48
C LEU A 51 -22.44 0.42 9.86
N ALA A 52 -22.14 1.39 10.73
CA ALA A 52 -21.70 1.11 12.09
C ALA A 52 -22.83 0.54 12.96
N ASP A 53 -24.07 0.97 12.74
CA ASP A 53 -25.23 0.49 13.49
C ASP A 53 -25.54 -0.97 13.13
N LEU A 54 -25.68 -1.27 11.83
CA LEU A 54 -25.90 -2.63 11.35
C LEU A 54 -24.70 -3.54 11.64
N GLY A 55 -23.48 -3.01 11.54
CA GLY A 55 -22.26 -3.76 11.80
C GLY A 55 -22.15 -4.22 13.25
N ARG A 56 -22.58 -3.41 14.21
CA ARG A 56 -22.64 -3.84 15.62
C ARG A 56 -23.65 -4.95 15.85
N ASP A 57 -24.80 -4.89 15.19
CA ASP A 57 -25.80 -5.97 15.25
C ASP A 57 -25.28 -7.26 14.61
N ALA A 58 -24.56 -7.15 13.50
CA ALA A 58 -23.92 -8.30 12.84
C ALA A 58 -22.88 -8.96 13.76
N LEU A 59 -22.01 -8.17 14.40
CA LEU A 59 -20.96 -8.69 15.30
C LEU A 59 -21.53 -9.40 16.53
N ARG A 60 -22.68 -8.98 17.06
CA ARG A 60 -23.35 -9.69 18.19
C ARG A 60 -23.78 -11.11 17.82
N ASN A 61 -24.06 -11.35 16.54
CA ASN A 61 -24.61 -12.60 16.03
C ASN A 61 -23.58 -13.42 15.24
N ALA A 62 -22.39 -12.85 15.00
CA ALA A 62 -21.34 -13.50 14.24
C ALA A 62 -20.65 -14.59 15.07
N LYS A 63 -20.47 -15.77 14.48
CA LYS A 63 -19.41 -16.69 14.91
C LYS A 63 -18.09 -16.15 14.34
N GLU A 64 -16.98 -16.34 15.06
CA GLU A 64 -15.65 -16.01 14.56
C GLU A 64 -15.48 -16.59 13.14
N PRO A 65 -15.13 -15.77 12.12
CA PRO A 65 -15.00 -16.25 10.76
C PRO A 65 -13.86 -17.29 10.66
N ASP A 66 -14.10 -18.33 9.87
CA ASP A 66 -13.14 -19.42 9.58
C ASP A 66 -11.91 -18.95 8.77
N ASP A 67 -11.88 -17.68 8.34
CA ASP A 67 -10.79 -17.08 7.57
C ASP A 67 -9.71 -16.39 8.43
N GLY A 68 -9.86 -16.37 9.76
CA GLY A 68 -8.99 -15.64 10.68
C GLY A 68 -9.44 -14.20 10.99
N GLY A 69 -10.66 -13.81 10.62
CA GLY A 69 -11.24 -12.49 10.92
C GLY A 69 -10.89 -11.40 9.90
N TRP A 70 -10.44 -11.78 8.70
CA TRP A 70 -9.93 -10.83 7.71
C TRP A 70 -11.04 -10.11 6.94
N VAL A 71 -12.23 -10.70 6.79
CA VAL A 71 -13.41 -10.01 6.25
C VAL A 71 -14.14 -9.31 7.39
N ASP A 72 -14.15 -7.97 7.37
CA ASP A 72 -14.90 -7.16 8.33
C ASP A 72 -16.40 -7.16 8.01
N ALA A 73 -17.12 -8.10 8.63
CA ALA A 73 -18.58 -8.21 8.52
C ALA A 73 -19.34 -6.99 9.06
N SER A 74 -18.68 -6.07 9.75
CA SER A 74 -19.29 -4.87 10.33
C SER A 74 -19.35 -3.67 9.37
N ASN A 75 -18.84 -3.83 8.14
CA ASN A 75 -18.72 -2.78 7.14
C ASN A 75 -19.40 -3.17 5.81
N ASP A 76 -20.67 -3.57 5.88
CA ASP A 76 -21.39 -4.14 4.74
C ASP A 76 -22.48 -3.20 4.17
N GLU A 77 -22.21 -2.64 2.99
CA GLU A 77 -23.20 -1.83 2.27
C GLU A 77 -24.37 -2.66 1.70
N ALA A 78 -24.18 -3.96 1.44
CA ALA A 78 -25.26 -4.82 0.96
C ALA A 78 -26.30 -5.04 2.06
N ALA A 79 -25.86 -5.18 3.32
CA ALA A 79 -26.76 -5.22 4.47
C ALA A 79 -27.58 -3.92 4.62
N ALA A 80 -26.95 -2.75 4.41
CA ALA A 80 -27.67 -1.47 4.41
C ALA A 80 -28.73 -1.37 3.30
N LEU A 81 -28.39 -1.83 2.10
CA LEU A 81 -29.31 -1.89 0.97
C LEU A 81 -30.48 -2.86 1.22
N ALA A 82 -30.21 -4.02 1.81
CA ALA A 82 -31.23 -5.00 2.15
C ALA A 82 -32.18 -4.49 3.24
N ARG A 83 -31.69 -3.66 4.17
CA ARG A 83 -32.48 -3.04 5.23
C ARG A 83 -33.40 -1.95 4.71
N ASP A 84 -32.90 -1.07 3.83
CA ASP A 84 -33.67 -0.02 3.16
C ASP A 84 -33.12 0.20 1.75
N GLY A 85 -33.94 -0.12 0.73
CA GLY A 85 -33.59 0.05 -0.69
C GLY A 85 -33.19 1.48 -1.07
N GLY A 86 -33.62 2.49 -0.31
CA GLY A 86 -33.21 3.88 -0.47
C GLY A 86 -31.70 4.10 -0.32
N TRP A 87 -30.99 3.24 0.41
CA TRP A 87 -29.52 3.26 0.50
C TRP A 87 -28.85 3.02 -0.84
N GLY A 88 -29.49 2.33 -1.79
CA GLY A 88 -28.99 2.19 -3.15
C GLY A 88 -28.81 3.52 -3.88
N THR A 89 -29.59 4.55 -3.53
CA THR A 89 -29.43 5.90 -4.05
C THR A 89 -28.47 6.73 -3.20
N ARG A 90 -28.58 6.68 -1.87
CA ARG A 90 -27.69 7.41 -0.94
C ARG A 90 -26.22 7.04 -1.19
N LEU A 91 -25.93 5.75 -1.28
CA LEU A 91 -24.57 5.26 -1.50
C LEU A 91 -24.00 5.64 -2.88
N ARG A 92 -24.80 6.14 -3.83
CA ARG A 92 -24.29 6.69 -5.11
C ARG A 92 -23.70 8.10 -4.98
N CYS A 93 -23.87 8.80 -3.85
CA CYS A 93 -23.30 10.14 -3.66
C CYS A 93 -21.78 10.12 -3.84
N ALA A 94 -21.27 11.02 -4.69
CA ALA A 94 -19.85 11.16 -4.99
C ALA A 94 -19.02 11.68 -3.80
N LEU A 95 -19.68 12.38 -2.87
CA LEU A 95 -19.12 12.78 -1.58
C LEU A 95 -20.10 12.38 -0.49
N GLN A 96 -19.57 11.76 0.56
CA GLN A 96 -20.33 11.16 1.66
C GLN A 96 -19.69 11.56 2.99
N ARG A 97 -20.50 11.66 4.04
CA ARG A 97 -20.01 11.81 5.42
C ARG A 97 -20.44 10.60 6.23
N HIS A 98 -19.50 9.93 6.85
CA HIS A 98 -19.73 8.75 7.69
C HIS A 98 -19.38 9.06 9.13
N VAL A 99 -20.13 8.46 10.05
CA VAL A 99 -19.95 8.61 11.49
C VAL A 99 -19.94 7.21 12.11
N VAL A 100 -18.92 6.92 12.92
CA VAL A 100 -18.85 5.74 13.78
C VAL A 100 -19.16 6.19 15.20
N PRO A 101 -20.39 5.96 15.71
CA PRO A 101 -20.76 6.44 17.03
C PRO A 101 -19.98 5.73 18.13
N ALA A 102 -19.52 6.47 19.15
CA ALA A 102 -19.07 5.88 20.40
C ALA A 102 -20.28 5.48 21.26
N VAL A 103 -20.22 4.29 21.86
CA VAL A 103 -21.23 3.81 22.82
C VAL A 103 -20.75 4.06 24.26
N LYS A 104 -19.44 4.08 24.48
CA LYS A 104 -18.87 4.35 25.81
C LYS A 104 -18.81 5.86 26.06
N PRO A 105 -19.32 6.37 27.19
CA PRO A 105 -19.40 7.83 27.48
C PRO A 105 -18.04 8.56 27.45
N GLU A 106 -16.96 7.84 27.75
CA GLU A 106 -15.59 8.36 27.76
C GLU A 106 -14.98 8.52 26.35
N ASN A 107 -15.56 7.88 25.33
CA ASN A 107 -15.07 7.92 23.96
C ASN A 107 -15.84 8.91 23.10
N LYS A 108 -15.17 9.43 22.06
CA LYS A 108 -15.77 10.32 21.08
C LYS A 108 -16.12 9.54 19.82
N SER A 109 -17.28 9.87 19.23
CA SER A 109 -17.63 9.38 17.89
C SER A 109 -16.59 9.83 16.88
N LEU A 110 -16.32 8.97 15.89
CA LEU A 110 -15.40 9.27 14.81
C LEU A 110 -16.21 9.77 13.61
N ASP A 111 -15.77 10.84 12.95
CA ASP A 111 -16.37 11.30 11.71
C ASP A 111 -15.33 11.54 10.62
N TYR A 112 -15.70 11.24 9.38
CA TYR A 112 -14.85 11.43 8.22
C TYR A 112 -15.69 11.58 6.94
N HIS A 113 -15.07 12.17 5.92
CA HIS A 113 -15.65 12.27 4.58
C HIS A 113 -15.08 11.18 3.67
N LEU A 114 -15.90 10.69 2.76
CA LEU A 114 -15.53 9.73 1.74
C LEU A 114 -15.91 10.29 0.36
N GLY A 115 -14.90 10.57 -0.46
CA GLY A 115 -15.04 11.08 -1.81
C GLY A 115 -14.63 10.03 -2.85
N PHE A 116 -15.19 10.12 -4.04
CA PHE A 116 -14.93 9.19 -5.14
C PHE A 116 -14.50 9.93 -6.39
N LEU A 117 -13.45 9.43 -7.04
CA LEU A 117 -13.01 9.86 -8.35
C LEU A 117 -12.84 8.62 -9.23
N GLU A 118 -13.79 8.41 -10.13
CA GLU A 118 -13.85 7.24 -11.00
C GLU A 118 -13.41 7.58 -12.42
N PHE A 119 -12.63 6.68 -13.02
CA PHE A 119 -12.09 6.80 -14.36
C PHE A 119 -12.62 5.70 -15.28
N GLN A 120 -12.88 6.07 -16.52
CA GLN A 120 -13.08 5.17 -17.64
C GLN A 120 -11.77 4.45 -17.99
N GLU A 121 -11.83 3.33 -18.71
CA GLU A 121 -10.64 2.56 -19.10
C GLU A 121 -9.68 3.34 -20.03
N ASN A 122 -10.16 4.39 -20.69
CA ASN A 122 -9.35 5.31 -21.51
C ASN A 122 -8.71 6.45 -20.69
N GLY A 123 -8.92 6.50 -19.37
CA GLY A 123 -8.43 7.54 -18.49
C GLY A 123 -9.32 8.78 -18.37
N GLU A 124 -10.44 8.86 -19.08
CA GLU A 124 -11.37 9.98 -18.89
C GLU A 124 -12.13 9.86 -17.56
N PRO A 125 -12.21 10.93 -16.75
CA PRO A 125 -13.00 10.91 -15.52
C PRO A 125 -14.51 10.84 -15.85
N TYR A 126 -15.29 10.23 -14.97
CA TYR A 126 -16.74 10.24 -15.09
C TYR A 126 -17.35 11.57 -14.64
N ALA A 127 -18.40 12.02 -15.33
CA ALA A 127 -19.20 13.18 -14.96
C ALA A 127 -20.20 12.86 -13.83
N LEU A 128 -20.57 13.89 -13.04
CA LEU A 128 -21.65 13.77 -12.07
C LEU A 128 -23.02 13.77 -12.77
N VAL A 129 -23.98 13.10 -12.14
CA VAL A 129 -25.38 13.08 -12.54
C VAL A 129 -26.17 13.97 -11.59
N ALA A 130 -26.83 14.99 -12.14
CA ALA A 130 -27.78 15.81 -11.39
C ALA A 130 -29.02 14.95 -11.06
N GLY A 131 -29.29 14.74 -9.79
CA GLY A 131 -30.39 13.88 -9.33
C GLY A 131 -31.75 14.41 -9.77
N GLY A 132 -32.37 13.77 -10.76
CA GLY A 132 -33.77 13.93 -11.13
C GLY A 132 -34.49 12.59 -11.05
N LEU A 133 -35.45 12.48 -10.13
CA LEU A 133 -36.34 11.32 -9.99
C LEU A 133 -36.98 10.98 -11.35
N GLY A 134 -36.55 9.88 -11.97
CA GLY A 134 -37.24 9.28 -13.12
C GLY A 134 -36.75 9.64 -14.52
N MET A 135 -35.69 10.44 -14.70
CA MET A 135 -35.03 10.53 -16.01
C MET A 135 -34.00 9.41 -16.16
N GLN A 136 -34.05 8.68 -17.27
CA GLN A 136 -33.11 7.61 -17.58
C GLN A 136 -31.67 8.07 -17.28
N ASP A 137 -30.92 7.26 -16.51
CA ASP A 137 -29.49 7.42 -16.19
C ASP A 137 -28.68 7.49 -17.52
N LYS A 138 -28.74 8.60 -18.26
CA LYS A 138 -27.84 8.85 -19.38
C LYS A 138 -26.54 9.38 -18.81
N ALA A 139 -25.56 8.51 -18.72
CA ALA A 139 -24.17 8.91 -18.55
C ALA A 139 -23.84 9.95 -19.64
N ILE A 140 -23.45 11.16 -19.21
CA ILE A 140 -23.01 12.19 -20.13
C ILE A 140 -21.53 11.92 -20.37
N ASP A 141 -21.18 11.38 -21.54
CA ASP A 141 -19.78 11.28 -21.95
C ASP A 141 -19.23 12.68 -22.34
N SER A 142 -17.91 12.82 -22.37
CA SER A 142 -17.21 14.07 -22.69
C SER A 142 -17.63 14.66 -24.07
N ALA A 143 -18.01 13.80 -25.02
CA ALA A 143 -18.45 14.21 -26.36
C ALA A 143 -19.93 14.66 -26.38
N MET A 144 -20.80 14.06 -25.56
CA MET A 144 -22.17 14.49 -25.30
C MET A 144 -22.15 15.80 -24.53
N LEU A 145 -21.19 16.02 -23.63
CA LEU A 145 -20.91 17.30 -22.95
C LEU A 145 -20.56 18.41 -23.93
N GLY A 146 -19.56 18.17 -24.80
CA GLY A 146 -19.16 19.11 -25.84
C GLY A 146 -20.32 19.45 -26.77
N ASN A 147 -21.06 18.44 -27.22
CA ASN A 147 -22.22 18.62 -28.09
C ASN A 147 -23.45 19.21 -27.37
N ALA A 148 -23.61 19.05 -26.06
CA ALA A 148 -24.69 19.63 -25.27
C ALA A 148 -24.43 21.11 -24.99
N MET A 149 -23.20 21.47 -24.60
CA MET A 149 -22.77 22.87 -24.50
C MET A 149 -22.93 23.58 -25.85
N GLN A 150 -22.46 22.97 -26.94
CA GLN A 150 -22.50 23.58 -28.26
C GLN A 150 -23.95 23.71 -28.81
N ARG A 151 -24.83 22.75 -28.51
CA ARG A 151 -26.26 22.82 -28.86
C ARG A 151 -27.03 23.82 -28.01
N GLU A 152 -26.74 23.95 -26.72
CA GLU A 152 -27.40 24.91 -25.84
C GLU A 152 -26.96 26.35 -26.17
N MET A 153 -25.67 26.54 -26.49
CA MET A 153 -25.14 27.81 -27.03
C MET A 153 -25.85 28.24 -28.32
N HIS A 154 -26.11 27.29 -29.23
CA HIS A 154 -26.82 27.58 -30.48
C HIS A 154 -28.33 27.80 -30.30
N ARG A 155 -28.98 27.17 -29.32
CA ARG A 155 -30.43 27.30 -29.11
C ARG A 155 -30.85 28.54 -28.31
N ARG A 156 -30.03 29.00 -27.36
CA ARG A 156 -30.46 30.03 -26.40
C ARG A 156 -29.90 31.42 -26.60
N SER A 157 -28.92 31.62 -27.48
CA SER A 157 -28.25 32.93 -27.65
C SER A 157 -27.88 33.58 -26.30
N ALA A 158 -27.58 32.77 -25.28
CA ALA A 158 -27.33 33.25 -23.93
C ALA A 158 -25.83 33.51 -23.73
N PRO A 159 -25.44 34.56 -22.99
CA PRO A 159 -24.05 34.81 -22.65
C PRO A 159 -23.50 33.65 -21.78
N VAL A 160 -22.21 33.34 -21.97
CA VAL A 160 -21.47 32.23 -21.32
C VAL A 160 -21.64 32.18 -19.79
N ALA A 161 -21.99 33.30 -19.16
CA ALA A 161 -22.18 33.43 -17.72
C ALA A 161 -23.40 32.68 -17.14
N GLU A 162 -24.38 32.25 -17.94
CA GLU A 162 -25.61 31.61 -17.44
C GLU A 162 -25.66 30.08 -17.58
N ILE A 163 -24.66 29.46 -18.21
CA ILE A 163 -24.57 27.99 -18.35
C ILE A 163 -23.94 27.43 -17.07
N ARG A 164 -24.70 26.72 -16.23
CA ARG A 164 -24.14 25.99 -15.08
C ARG A 164 -23.17 24.92 -15.62
N PRO A 165 -21.87 24.98 -15.29
CA PRO A 165 -20.91 23.98 -15.74
C PRO A 165 -21.29 22.61 -15.20
N VAL A 166 -21.09 21.56 -16.00
CA VAL A 166 -21.21 20.19 -15.53
C VAL A 166 -20.10 19.97 -14.50
N LEU A 167 -20.49 19.86 -13.23
CA LEU A 167 -19.56 19.58 -12.14
C LEU A 167 -19.01 18.16 -12.33
N SER A 168 -17.70 18.02 -12.46
CA SER A 168 -17.05 16.71 -12.40
C SER A 168 -16.92 16.24 -10.94
N GLN A 169 -16.64 14.94 -10.74
CA GLN A 169 -16.26 14.44 -9.41
C GLN A 169 -15.04 15.20 -8.85
N LEU A 170 -14.08 15.55 -9.70
CA LEU A 170 -12.91 16.34 -9.31
C LEU A 170 -13.29 17.76 -8.87
N ASP A 171 -14.22 18.43 -9.56
CA ASP A 171 -14.64 19.78 -9.18
C ASP A 171 -15.35 19.78 -7.82
N ALA A 172 -16.23 18.81 -7.58
CA ALA A 172 -16.87 18.64 -6.28
C ALA A 172 -15.87 18.44 -5.14
N LEU A 173 -14.79 17.69 -5.39
CA LEU A 173 -13.71 17.50 -4.42
C LEU A 173 -12.89 18.79 -4.22
N ARG A 174 -12.60 19.53 -5.28
CA ARG A 174 -11.89 20.82 -5.19
C ARG A 174 -12.66 21.83 -4.35
N ASP A 175 -13.97 21.90 -4.53
CA ASP A 175 -14.85 22.77 -3.73
C ASP A 175 -14.86 22.34 -2.26
N HIS A 176 -14.92 21.03 -1.98
CA HIS A 176 -14.84 20.50 -0.61
C HIS A 176 -13.51 20.84 0.08
N PHE A 177 -12.39 20.80 -0.65
CA PHE A 177 -11.07 21.11 -0.12
C PHE A 177 -10.71 22.59 -0.09
N ALA A 178 -11.55 23.47 -0.65
CA ALA A 178 -11.26 24.90 -0.74
C ALA A 178 -11.27 25.61 0.63
N SER A 179 -11.85 24.98 1.67
CA SER A 179 -11.99 25.57 3.00
C SER A 179 -11.71 24.56 4.11
N GLY A 180 -11.04 25.01 5.17
CA GLY A 180 -10.72 24.18 6.34
C GLY A 180 -9.36 23.48 6.24
N SER A 181 -9.05 22.70 7.28
CA SER A 181 -7.85 21.86 7.34
C SER A 181 -8.24 20.40 7.13
N HIS A 182 -7.52 19.70 6.26
CA HIS A 182 -7.83 18.35 5.84
C HIS A 182 -6.63 17.40 6.00
N TYR A 183 -6.91 16.22 6.55
CA TYR A 183 -6.07 15.05 6.38
C TYR A 183 -6.66 14.20 5.26
N VAL A 184 -6.02 14.23 4.11
CA VAL A 184 -6.49 13.55 2.90
C VAL A 184 -5.81 12.20 2.78
N LEU A 185 -6.62 11.14 2.78
CA LEU A 185 -6.15 9.77 2.59
C LEU A 185 -6.65 9.28 1.23
N VAL A 186 -5.76 9.15 0.27
CA VAL A 186 -6.10 8.65 -1.06
C VAL A 186 -5.85 7.15 -1.10
N PHE A 187 -6.76 6.40 -1.69
CA PHE A 187 -6.61 4.96 -1.88
C PHE A 187 -6.96 4.58 -3.33
N ILE A 188 -5.98 4.03 -4.04
CA ILE A 188 -6.11 3.52 -5.40
C ILE A 188 -6.18 1.99 -5.34
N HIS A 189 -7.30 1.44 -5.78
CA HIS A 189 -7.61 0.02 -5.60
C HIS A 189 -6.87 -0.91 -6.57
N GLY A 190 -6.90 -2.20 -6.23
CA GLY A 190 -6.36 -3.29 -7.03
C GLY A 190 -7.26 -3.77 -8.17
N TRP A 191 -6.82 -4.80 -8.87
CA TRP A 191 -7.41 -5.26 -10.13
C TRP A 191 -8.72 -6.07 -10.00
N ARG A 192 -9.10 -6.51 -8.80
CA ARG A 192 -10.40 -7.18 -8.56
C ARG A 192 -11.51 -6.22 -8.13
N HIS A 193 -11.25 -4.92 -8.16
CA HIS A 193 -12.08 -3.94 -7.49
C HIS A 193 -12.56 -2.83 -8.42
N ASP A 194 -13.60 -2.16 -7.98
CA ASP A 194 -14.14 -0.92 -8.53
C ASP A 194 -14.84 -0.15 -7.39
N ALA A 195 -15.67 0.84 -7.71
CA ALA A 195 -16.37 1.64 -6.70
C ALA A 195 -17.82 1.17 -6.43
N ARG A 196 -18.22 -0.04 -6.85
CA ARG A 196 -19.60 -0.52 -6.69
C ARG A 196 -20.02 -0.60 -5.23
N ILE A 197 -21.33 -0.66 -5.02
CA ILE A 197 -21.91 -0.88 -3.69
C ILE A 197 -21.50 -2.28 -3.20
N GLY A 198 -20.92 -2.33 -2.01
CA GLY A 198 -20.38 -3.53 -1.37
C GLY A 198 -18.96 -3.89 -1.79
N ASP A 199 -18.23 -3.06 -2.54
CA ASP A 199 -16.83 -3.35 -2.85
C ASP A 199 -15.96 -3.41 -1.57
N GLY A 200 -15.06 -4.38 -1.51
CA GLY A 200 -14.21 -4.63 -0.34
C GLY A 200 -13.15 -3.54 -0.12
N ASN A 201 -12.55 -3.00 -1.19
CA ASN A 201 -11.57 -1.92 -1.08
C ASN A 201 -12.21 -0.59 -0.68
N VAL A 202 -13.47 -0.35 -1.06
CA VAL A 202 -14.25 0.78 -0.54
C VAL A 202 -14.52 0.60 0.97
N ALA A 203 -14.79 -0.62 1.42
CA ALA A 203 -14.89 -0.93 2.84
C ALA A 203 -13.55 -0.72 3.58
N ASP A 204 -12.43 -1.16 3.00
CA ASP A 204 -11.10 -0.98 3.57
C ASP A 204 -10.71 0.50 3.67
N LEU A 205 -11.07 1.31 2.68
CA LEU A 205 -10.88 2.75 2.74
C LEU A 205 -11.66 3.39 3.90
N ARG A 206 -12.90 2.94 4.17
CA ARG A 206 -13.67 3.39 5.34
C ARG A 206 -12.97 3.01 6.65
N LEU A 207 -12.41 1.81 6.72
CA LEU A 207 -11.63 1.35 7.86
C LEU A 207 -10.39 2.25 8.09
N TYR A 208 -9.65 2.54 7.02
CA TYR A 208 -8.49 3.45 7.04
C TYR A 208 -8.88 4.87 7.48
N ALA A 209 -10.00 5.38 6.97
CA ALA A 209 -10.49 6.72 7.31
C ALA A 209 -10.90 6.83 8.78
N ALA A 210 -11.58 5.82 9.32
CA ALA A 210 -11.95 5.75 10.72
C ALA A 210 -10.72 5.65 11.63
N HIS A 211 -9.72 4.85 11.26
CA HIS A 211 -8.43 4.82 11.95
C HIS A 211 -7.74 6.18 11.94
N ALA A 212 -7.64 6.83 10.77
CA ALA A 212 -7.04 8.15 10.64
C ALA A 212 -7.75 9.18 11.53
N ALA A 213 -9.09 9.16 11.58
CA ALA A 213 -9.88 10.06 12.43
C ALA A 213 -9.56 9.85 13.92
N ARG A 214 -9.46 8.59 14.35
CA ARG A 214 -9.05 8.23 15.70
C ARG A 214 -7.63 8.70 16.01
N PHE A 215 -6.68 8.46 15.11
CA PHE A 215 -5.27 8.78 15.31
C PHE A 215 -4.99 10.28 15.33
N LEU A 216 -5.75 11.09 14.57
CA LEU A 216 -5.73 12.54 14.68
C LEU A 216 -6.28 13.02 16.03
N ALA A 217 -7.40 12.44 16.48
CA ALA A 217 -7.97 12.78 17.79
C ALA A 217 -7.00 12.49 18.94
N GLN A 218 -6.18 11.43 18.85
CA GLN A 218 -5.12 11.12 19.81
C GLN A 218 -3.96 12.14 19.81
N ARG A 219 -3.74 12.85 18.70
CA ARG A 219 -2.68 13.87 18.55
C ARG A 219 -3.13 15.27 18.97
N CYS A 220 -4.43 15.56 18.90
CA CYS A 220 -5.03 16.84 19.27
C CYS A 220 -4.56 17.40 20.64
N PRO A 221 -4.42 16.61 21.73
CA PRO A 221 -3.90 17.11 23.00
C PRO A 221 -2.45 17.62 22.96
N LEU A 222 -1.65 17.14 22.02
CA LEU A 222 -0.24 17.50 21.87
C LEU A 222 -0.03 18.60 20.82
N GLU A 223 -0.84 18.61 19.77
CA GLU A 223 -0.77 19.57 18.67
C GLU A 223 -2.20 20.01 18.28
N PRO A 224 -2.66 21.19 18.77
CA PRO A 224 -4.04 21.65 18.59
C PRO A 224 -4.50 21.80 17.14
N SER A 225 -3.58 21.97 16.18
CA SER A 225 -3.92 22.04 14.75
C SER A 225 -4.58 20.76 14.22
N TYR A 226 -4.41 19.60 14.87
CA TYR A 226 -5.13 18.39 14.50
C TYR A 226 -6.58 18.35 15.00
N CYS A 227 -6.93 19.16 16.01
CA CYS A 227 -8.29 19.15 16.56
C CYS A 227 -9.33 19.63 15.54
N ASP A 228 -8.94 20.57 14.67
CA ASP A 228 -9.78 21.15 13.62
C ASP A 228 -9.62 20.45 12.26
N MET A 229 -8.74 19.44 12.18
CA MET A 229 -8.41 18.76 10.93
C MET A 229 -9.44 17.68 10.60
N LYS A 230 -10.10 17.80 9.44
CA LYS A 230 -11.09 16.85 8.97
C LYS A 230 -10.45 15.73 8.16
N VAL A 231 -10.79 14.48 8.45
CA VAL A 231 -10.39 13.36 7.58
C VAL A 231 -11.26 13.35 6.33
N THR A 232 -10.61 13.31 5.16
CA THR A 232 -11.28 13.07 3.88
C THR A 232 -10.55 11.94 3.15
N ALA A 233 -11.20 10.78 3.09
CA ALA A 233 -10.74 9.65 2.31
C ALA A 233 -11.20 9.77 0.86
N LEU A 234 -10.29 9.57 -0.09
CA LEU A 234 -10.56 9.63 -1.53
C LEU A 234 -10.32 8.27 -2.16
N TYR A 235 -11.37 7.70 -2.74
CA TYR A 235 -11.29 6.47 -3.50
C TYR A 235 -11.04 6.78 -4.98
N ILE A 236 -9.94 6.28 -5.52
CA ILE A 236 -9.66 6.35 -6.96
C ILE A 236 -10.16 5.07 -7.62
N GLY A 237 -11.30 5.18 -8.29
CA GLY A 237 -12.00 4.08 -8.94
C GLY A 237 -11.66 3.95 -10.43
N TRP A 238 -11.56 2.73 -10.92
CA TRP A 238 -11.57 2.37 -12.34
C TRP A 238 -12.11 0.95 -12.48
N ARG A 239 -12.35 0.48 -13.70
CA ARG A 239 -12.84 -0.88 -13.91
C ARG A 239 -11.71 -1.93 -13.80
N GLY A 240 -11.27 -2.17 -12.58
CA GLY A 240 -10.36 -3.25 -12.23
C GLY A 240 -11.06 -4.59 -12.40
N ALA A 241 -12.11 -4.82 -11.60
CA ALA A 241 -12.87 -6.07 -11.64
C ALA A 241 -13.43 -6.33 -13.05
N ARG A 242 -13.09 -7.46 -13.67
CA ARG A 242 -13.68 -7.88 -14.95
C ARG A 242 -14.76 -8.94 -14.80
N VAL A 243 -14.68 -9.74 -13.75
CA VAL A 243 -15.64 -10.77 -13.38
C VAL A 243 -16.38 -10.33 -12.13
N ASP A 244 -17.70 -10.50 -12.09
CA ASP A 244 -18.50 -10.35 -10.89
C ASP A 244 -18.38 -11.60 -10.01
N GLU A 245 -17.28 -11.69 -9.26
CA GLU A 245 -16.99 -12.81 -8.36
C GLU A 245 -18.10 -13.03 -7.31
N LYS A 246 -18.80 -11.98 -6.91
CA LYS A 246 -19.96 -12.08 -5.99
C LYS A 246 -21.14 -12.77 -6.66
N GLY A 247 -21.45 -12.38 -7.91
CA GLY A 247 -22.41 -13.09 -8.75
C GLY A 247 -22.02 -14.57 -8.89
N LEU A 248 -20.75 -14.87 -9.17
CA LEU A 248 -20.27 -16.24 -9.33
C LEU A 248 -20.45 -17.08 -8.05
N ARG A 249 -20.11 -16.53 -6.88
CA ARG A 249 -20.34 -17.18 -5.57
C ARG A 249 -21.83 -17.38 -5.28
N ALA A 250 -22.66 -16.39 -5.61
CA ALA A 250 -24.11 -16.49 -5.45
C ALA A 250 -24.74 -17.59 -6.34
N TYR A 251 -24.25 -17.76 -7.57
CA TYR A 251 -24.78 -18.75 -8.52
C TYR A 251 -24.24 -20.18 -8.31
N PHE A 252 -22.98 -20.35 -7.92
CA PHE A 252 -22.33 -21.68 -7.84
C PHE A 252 -21.92 -22.11 -6.42
N GLY A 253 -22.25 -21.30 -5.40
CA GLY A 253 -21.87 -21.55 -4.00
C GLY A 253 -20.39 -21.27 -3.71
N ASN A 254 -20.03 -21.30 -2.42
CA ASN A 254 -18.71 -20.84 -1.96
C ASN A 254 -17.54 -21.72 -2.40
N ALA A 255 -17.70 -23.05 -2.42
CA ALA A 255 -16.59 -23.95 -2.75
C ALA A 255 -16.24 -23.92 -4.25
N ILE A 256 -17.26 -24.08 -5.11
CA ILE A 256 -17.10 -24.14 -6.57
C ILE A 256 -16.92 -22.72 -7.13
N GLY A 257 -17.79 -21.77 -6.75
CA GLY A 257 -17.70 -20.38 -7.18
C GLY A 257 -16.47 -19.66 -6.62
N GLY A 258 -15.98 -20.02 -5.43
CA GLY A 258 -14.73 -19.50 -4.88
C GLY A 258 -13.51 -19.96 -5.67
N PHE A 259 -13.37 -21.27 -5.91
CA PHE A 259 -12.26 -21.83 -6.68
C PHE A 259 -12.20 -21.31 -8.12
N PHE A 260 -13.35 -21.30 -8.83
CA PHE A 260 -13.42 -20.75 -10.19
C PHE A 260 -13.27 -19.23 -10.20
N GLY A 261 -13.75 -18.53 -9.18
CA GLY A 261 -13.54 -17.10 -8.98
C GLY A 261 -12.06 -16.78 -8.88
N ASP A 262 -11.32 -17.44 -8.00
CA ASP A 262 -9.90 -17.15 -7.77
C ASP A 262 -9.02 -17.49 -8.98
N LEU A 263 -9.29 -18.61 -9.67
CA LEU A 263 -8.58 -19.00 -10.89
C LEU A 263 -8.88 -18.04 -12.06
N SER A 264 -10.16 -17.72 -12.29
CA SER A 264 -10.58 -16.85 -13.39
C SER A 264 -10.17 -15.41 -13.18
N ALA A 265 -10.27 -14.93 -11.94
CA ALA A 265 -9.81 -13.63 -11.56
C ALA A 265 -8.30 -13.57 -11.81
N GLY A 266 -7.47 -14.50 -11.30
CA GLY A 266 -6.01 -14.44 -11.48
C GLY A 266 -5.57 -14.23 -12.94
N ALA A 267 -6.31 -14.80 -13.89
CA ALA A 267 -6.11 -14.61 -15.33
C ALA A 267 -6.50 -13.20 -15.87
N THR A 268 -7.34 -12.43 -15.17
CA THR A 268 -7.70 -11.06 -15.60
C THR A 268 -6.65 -10.02 -15.22
N LEU A 269 -5.76 -10.29 -14.25
CA LEU A 269 -4.69 -9.36 -13.85
C LEU A 269 -3.91 -8.81 -15.07
N PHE A 270 -3.59 -9.67 -16.03
CA PHE A 270 -2.92 -9.31 -17.28
C PHE A 270 -3.64 -8.26 -18.10
N ASP A 271 -4.93 -8.48 -18.35
CA ASP A 271 -5.73 -7.65 -19.22
C ASP A 271 -6.09 -6.33 -18.52
N ARG A 272 -6.05 -6.30 -17.20
CA ARG A 272 -6.28 -5.10 -16.38
C ARG A 272 -5.03 -4.26 -16.15
N LYS A 273 -3.83 -4.85 -16.22
CA LYS A 273 -2.57 -4.11 -16.03
C LYS A 273 -2.38 -2.97 -17.05
N PRO A 274 -2.48 -3.18 -18.38
CA PRO A 274 -2.38 -2.08 -19.34
C PRO A 274 -3.42 -0.98 -19.12
N VAL A 275 -4.63 -1.34 -18.64
CA VAL A 275 -5.65 -0.36 -18.28
C VAL A 275 -5.19 0.50 -17.09
N SER A 276 -4.61 -0.11 -16.05
CA SER A 276 -4.05 0.66 -14.93
C SER A 276 -2.95 1.63 -15.36
N GLU A 277 -2.14 1.25 -16.36
CA GLU A 277 -1.08 2.09 -16.92
C GLU A 277 -1.64 3.21 -17.81
N ALA A 278 -2.72 2.95 -18.55
CA ALA A 278 -3.43 3.94 -19.36
C ALA A 278 -4.18 4.98 -18.51
N VAL A 279 -4.75 4.58 -17.37
CA VAL A 279 -5.44 5.47 -16.43
C VAL A 279 -4.46 6.29 -15.58
N ALA A 280 -3.24 5.81 -15.37
CA ALA A 280 -2.26 6.43 -14.47
C ALA A 280 -2.03 7.94 -14.70
N PRO A 281 -1.80 8.43 -15.93
CA PRO A 281 -1.54 9.86 -16.14
C PRO A 281 -2.72 10.75 -15.71
N ALA A 282 -3.96 10.32 -15.97
CA ALA A 282 -5.16 11.06 -15.60
C ALA A 282 -5.38 11.07 -14.09
N ALA A 283 -5.21 9.91 -13.42
CA ALA A 283 -5.29 9.81 -11.97
C ALA A 283 -4.25 10.70 -11.27
N ILE A 284 -2.98 10.65 -11.70
CA ILE A 284 -1.92 11.50 -11.14
C ILE A 284 -2.21 12.98 -11.38
N SER A 285 -2.70 13.36 -12.56
CA SER A 285 -3.08 14.74 -12.87
C SER A 285 -4.19 15.27 -11.95
N ALA A 286 -5.21 14.45 -11.69
CA ALA A 286 -6.28 14.82 -10.76
C ALA A 286 -5.77 14.96 -9.32
N LEU A 287 -4.90 14.05 -8.86
CA LEU A 287 -4.29 14.13 -7.52
C LEU A 287 -3.40 15.36 -7.37
N ARG A 288 -2.65 15.75 -8.41
CA ARG A 288 -1.90 17.02 -8.44
C ARG A 288 -2.82 18.25 -8.37
N THR A 289 -3.98 18.18 -9.00
CA THR A 289 -4.98 19.24 -8.91
C THR A 289 -5.49 19.39 -7.47
N ILE A 290 -5.73 18.28 -6.77
CA ILE A 290 -6.12 18.27 -5.36
C ILE A 290 -4.99 18.82 -4.48
N GLU A 291 -3.75 18.35 -4.66
CA GLU A 291 -2.56 18.88 -3.98
C GLU A 291 -2.42 20.40 -4.17
N GLY A 292 -2.66 20.90 -5.39
CA GLY A 292 -2.65 22.34 -5.70
C GLY A 292 -3.74 23.14 -4.98
N VAL A 293 -4.83 22.51 -4.54
CA VAL A 293 -5.84 23.15 -3.67
C VAL A 293 -5.38 23.09 -2.21
N LEU A 294 -4.89 21.93 -1.75
CA LEU A 294 -4.46 21.71 -0.37
C LEU A 294 -3.25 22.56 0.04
N THR A 295 -2.37 22.91 -0.92
CA THR A 295 -1.17 23.73 -0.67
C THR A 295 -1.44 25.23 -0.59
N LYS A 296 -2.63 25.70 -0.99
CA LYS A 296 -2.98 27.12 -0.89
C LYS A 296 -3.14 27.49 0.59
N PRO A 297 -2.52 28.58 1.06
CA PRO A 297 -2.81 29.11 2.38
C PRO A 297 -4.32 29.41 2.45
N GLY A 298 -5.01 28.88 3.46
CA GLY A 298 -6.40 29.27 3.71
C GLY A 298 -6.51 30.79 3.92
N THR A 299 -7.73 31.31 3.84
CA THR A 299 -8.03 32.75 4.08
C THR A 299 -7.50 33.26 5.42
N ASP A 300 -7.27 32.36 6.37
CA ASP A 300 -6.80 32.65 7.73
C ASP A 300 -5.31 32.29 7.94
N GLY A 301 -4.57 31.96 6.86
CA GLY A 301 -3.12 31.72 6.88
C GLY A 301 -2.65 30.38 7.49
N ALA A 302 -3.57 29.55 8.01
CA ALA A 302 -3.29 28.41 8.90
C ALA A 302 -3.73 27.02 8.39
N ALA A 303 -3.98 26.83 7.09
CA ALA A 303 -4.38 25.50 6.58
C ALA A 303 -3.21 24.50 6.68
N HIS A 304 -3.28 23.55 7.62
CA HIS A 304 -2.26 22.52 7.87
C HIS A 304 -2.61 21.22 7.12
N ASN A 305 -2.90 21.33 5.82
CA ASN A 305 -3.33 20.17 5.04
C ASN A 305 -2.22 19.14 4.89
N ARG A 306 -2.59 17.85 5.00
CA ARG A 306 -1.68 16.73 4.71
C ARG A 306 -2.37 15.73 3.79
N MET A 307 -1.61 15.10 2.91
CA MET A 307 -2.09 14.09 1.97
C MET A 307 -1.19 12.87 1.97
N ILE A 308 -1.76 11.69 2.17
CA ILE A 308 -1.08 10.39 2.00
C ILE A 308 -1.77 9.62 0.87
N VAL A 309 -0.99 9.02 -0.02
CA VAL A 309 -1.52 8.32 -1.21
C VAL A 309 -1.12 6.86 -1.19
N PHE A 310 -2.12 5.99 -0.98
CA PHE A 310 -1.97 4.54 -1.02
C PHE A 310 -2.32 3.98 -2.40
N GLY A 311 -1.50 3.10 -2.93
CA GLY A 311 -1.81 2.28 -4.10
C GLY A 311 -1.61 0.81 -3.77
N HIS A 312 -2.69 0.04 -3.79
CA HIS A 312 -2.65 -1.41 -3.55
C HIS A 312 -2.61 -2.18 -4.87
N SER A 313 -1.78 -3.23 -4.98
CA SER A 313 -1.79 -4.13 -6.13
C SER A 313 -1.60 -3.39 -7.48
N LEU A 314 -2.56 -3.44 -8.41
CA LEU A 314 -2.51 -2.63 -9.64
C LEU A 314 -2.67 -1.11 -9.42
N GLY A 315 -3.29 -0.67 -8.33
CA GLY A 315 -3.24 0.74 -7.91
C GLY A 315 -1.81 1.15 -7.54
N GLY A 316 -1.03 0.23 -6.95
CA GLY A 316 0.41 0.41 -6.75
C GLY A 316 1.19 0.50 -8.07
N ASN A 317 0.82 -0.33 -9.06
CA ASN A 317 1.36 -0.22 -10.43
C ASN A 317 1.03 1.10 -11.10
N MET A 318 -0.19 1.62 -10.91
CA MET A 318 -0.62 2.91 -11.43
C MET A 318 0.26 4.03 -10.89
N LEU A 319 0.49 4.08 -9.57
CA LEU A 319 1.36 5.07 -8.94
C LEU A 319 2.83 4.91 -9.37
N ALA A 320 3.36 3.69 -9.34
CA ALA A 320 4.73 3.41 -9.77
C ALA A 320 4.96 3.83 -11.23
N THR A 321 4.01 3.56 -12.12
CA THR A 321 4.08 3.93 -13.53
C THR A 321 3.97 5.44 -13.72
N GLY A 322 2.98 6.07 -13.10
CA GLY A 322 2.70 7.49 -13.26
C GLY A 322 3.74 8.42 -12.63
N LEU A 323 4.46 7.96 -11.60
CA LEU A 323 5.42 8.79 -10.86
C LEU A 323 6.89 8.52 -11.21
N LYS A 324 7.21 7.38 -11.85
CA LYS A 324 8.60 6.96 -12.13
C LYS A 324 9.44 8.07 -12.76
N ASP A 325 8.98 8.66 -13.85
CA ASP A 325 9.77 9.65 -14.59
C ASP A 325 9.95 10.95 -13.81
N ASP A 326 8.96 11.32 -12.97
CA ASP A 326 9.04 12.51 -12.14
C ASP A 326 9.96 12.29 -10.93
N LEU A 327 9.98 11.09 -10.35
CA LEU A 327 10.96 10.68 -9.33
C LEU A 327 12.38 10.69 -9.90
N ILE A 328 12.61 10.11 -11.08
CA ILE A 328 13.93 10.13 -11.74
C ILE A 328 14.37 11.58 -12.01
N LYS A 329 13.48 12.43 -12.53
CA LYS A 329 13.79 13.86 -12.74
C LYS A 329 14.07 14.59 -11.43
N ALA A 330 13.31 14.30 -10.37
CA ALA A 330 13.51 14.88 -9.05
C ALA A 330 14.90 14.52 -8.51
N VAL A 331 15.27 13.23 -8.57
CA VAL A 331 16.62 12.78 -8.17
C VAL A 331 17.69 13.41 -9.06
N ARG A 332 17.51 13.54 -10.37
CA ARG A 332 18.50 14.21 -11.25
C ARG A 332 18.73 15.67 -10.90
N ARG A 333 17.66 16.39 -10.57
CA ARG A 333 17.69 17.82 -10.26
C ARG A 333 18.07 18.13 -8.81
N HIS A 334 18.01 17.12 -7.95
CA HIS A 334 18.26 17.24 -6.52
C HIS A 334 19.66 17.82 -6.25
N ARG A 335 19.77 18.82 -5.37
CA ARG A 335 21.06 19.38 -4.99
C ARG A 335 21.53 18.74 -3.69
N PHE A 336 22.83 18.57 -3.60
CA PHE A 336 23.46 17.91 -2.47
C PHE A 336 23.13 18.61 -1.14
N GLY A 337 22.66 17.84 -0.14
CA GLY A 337 22.33 18.36 1.19
C GLY A 337 21.02 19.14 1.30
N GLU A 338 20.30 19.37 0.19
CA GLU A 338 18.96 19.93 0.23
C GLU A 338 17.92 18.83 0.50
N THR A 339 16.74 19.20 0.99
CA THR A 339 15.63 18.25 1.13
C THR A 339 15.01 17.96 -0.23
N LEU A 340 14.88 16.68 -0.60
CA LEU A 340 14.14 16.26 -1.78
C LEU A 340 12.65 16.56 -1.53
N PRO A 341 12.00 17.37 -2.37
CA PRO A 341 10.58 17.64 -2.22
C PRO A 341 9.75 16.39 -2.49
N ASN A 342 8.58 16.31 -1.86
CA ASN A 342 7.64 15.23 -2.14
C ASN A 342 7.16 15.30 -3.59
N VAL A 343 6.98 14.15 -4.22
CA VAL A 343 6.56 14.07 -5.64
C VAL A 343 5.04 14.10 -5.81
N LEU A 344 4.32 13.66 -4.80
CA LEU A 344 2.87 13.74 -4.70
C LEU A 344 2.44 13.63 -3.23
N GLY A 345 1.70 14.63 -2.74
CA GLY A 345 1.27 14.71 -1.35
C GLY A 345 2.44 14.82 -0.38
N ASN A 346 2.25 14.32 0.84
CA ASN A 346 3.30 14.18 1.84
C ASN A 346 4.01 12.83 1.76
N LEU A 347 3.32 11.78 1.31
CA LEU A 347 3.88 10.45 1.17
C LEU A 347 3.07 9.61 0.17
N VAL A 348 3.78 8.88 -0.68
CA VAL A 348 3.22 7.82 -1.51
C VAL A 348 3.56 6.45 -0.90
N VAL A 349 2.56 5.59 -0.70
CA VAL A 349 2.72 4.24 -0.18
C VAL A 349 2.21 3.24 -1.21
N LEU A 350 3.09 2.37 -1.71
CA LEU A 350 2.73 1.22 -2.52
C LEU A 350 2.57 0.00 -1.61
N ILE A 351 1.43 -0.68 -1.68
CA ILE A 351 1.17 -1.89 -0.90
C ILE A 351 1.06 -3.06 -1.86
N ASN A 352 1.93 -4.06 -1.70
CA ASN A 352 2.00 -5.24 -2.55
C ASN A 352 1.85 -4.87 -4.05
N PRO A 353 2.68 -3.95 -4.59
CA PRO A 353 2.49 -3.43 -5.94
C PRO A 353 2.69 -4.53 -6.99
N ALA A 354 1.68 -4.75 -7.82
CA ALA A 354 1.75 -5.64 -8.99
C ALA A 354 2.46 -4.94 -10.17
N SER A 355 3.70 -4.51 -9.92
CA SER A 355 4.52 -3.66 -10.78
C SER A 355 5.91 -4.24 -10.91
N GLU A 356 6.50 -4.20 -12.11
CA GLU A 356 7.87 -4.63 -12.34
C GLU A 356 8.85 -3.91 -11.40
N ALA A 357 9.79 -4.67 -10.85
CA ALA A 357 10.87 -4.14 -10.02
C ALA A 357 11.68 -3.06 -10.76
N THR A 358 11.80 -3.14 -12.10
CA THR A 358 12.51 -2.16 -12.93
C THR A 358 12.04 -0.72 -12.73
N LYS A 359 10.74 -0.53 -12.42
CA LYS A 359 10.18 0.81 -12.14
C LYS A 359 10.78 1.42 -10.87
N TRP A 360 11.11 0.57 -9.88
CA TRP A 360 11.78 0.99 -8.65
C TRP A 360 13.30 1.03 -8.79
N THR A 361 13.91 0.01 -9.39
CA THR A 361 15.37 -0.05 -9.58
C THR A 361 15.88 1.08 -10.47
N ALA A 362 15.05 1.62 -11.39
CA ALA A 362 15.40 2.82 -12.15
C ALA A 362 15.62 4.05 -11.26
N ILE A 363 14.86 4.19 -10.17
CA ILE A 363 15.03 5.27 -9.18
C ILE A 363 16.29 5.00 -8.36
N GLN A 364 16.47 3.77 -7.86
CA GLN A 364 17.66 3.38 -7.11
C GLN A 364 18.93 3.58 -7.93
N ARG A 365 18.90 3.28 -9.24
CA ARG A 365 20.01 3.49 -10.17
C ARG A 365 20.35 4.96 -10.32
N GLU A 366 19.35 5.82 -10.37
CA GLU A 366 19.58 7.27 -10.43
C GLU A 366 20.19 7.80 -9.13
N VAL A 367 19.76 7.32 -7.95
CA VAL A 367 20.42 7.66 -6.68
C VAL A 367 21.85 7.12 -6.64
N TRP A 368 22.02 5.85 -7.04
CA TRP A 368 23.31 5.16 -7.05
C TRP A 368 24.36 5.89 -7.87
N ASN A 369 23.99 6.39 -9.05
CA ASN A 369 24.86 7.17 -9.93
C ASN A 369 25.34 8.49 -9.31
N ARG A 370 24.78 8.90 -8.17
CA ARG A 370 25.09 10.15 -7.48
C ARG A 370 25.77 9.95 -6.12
N THR A 371 26.08 8.71 -5.76
CA THR A 371 26.65 8.38 -4.44
C THR A 371 27.76 7.35 -4.53
N ALA A 372 28.87 7.60 -3.85
CA ALA A 372 30.02 6.71 -3.73
C ALA A 372 29.88 5.68 -2.60
N PHE A 373 29.49 4.43 -2.88
CA PHE A 373 29.24 3.43 -1.81
C PHE A 373 30.48 2.81 -1.16
N HIS A 374 31.59 2.76 -1.87
CA HIS A 374 32.84 2.18 -1.41
C HIS A 374 34.02 3.00 -1.90
N THR A 375 35.17 2.84 -1.24
CA THR A 375 36.42 3.44 -1.69
C THR A 375 37.02 2.62 -2.82
N ASP A 376 37.53 3.28 -3.84
CA ASP A 376 38.25 2.65 -4.95
C ASP A 376 39.43 3.54 -5.38
N ALA A 377 40.11 3.20 -6.48
CA ALA A 377 41.27 3.95 -6.97
C ALA A 377 40.97 5.43 -7.32
N ASN A 378 39.71 5.75 -7.61
CA ASN A 378 39.21 7.07 -7.99
C ASN A 378 38.29 7.71 -6.92
N THR A 379 37.83 6.93 -5.94
CA THR A 379 36.87 7.34 -4.92
C THR A 379 37.48 7.25 -3.52
N GLY A 380 37.79 8.40 -2.91
CA GLY A 380 38.42 8.43 -1.58
C GLY A 380 37.41 8.25 -0.43
N PRO A 381 37.89 7.96 0.81
CA PRO A 381 37.02 7.90 1.99
C PRO A 381 36.22 9.19 2.25
N ALA A 382 36.80 10.34 1.90
CA ALA A 382 36.12 11.63 2.02
C ALA A 382 34.91 11.76 1.09
N ASP A 383 34.98 11.20 -0.12
CA ASP A 383 33.85 11.19 -1.06
C ASP A 383 32.71 10.29 -0.54
N VAL A 384 33.05 9.10 -0.05
CA VAL A 384 32.10 8.17 0.57
C VAL A 384 31.41 8.80 1.79
N ALA A 385 32.18 9.51 2.63
CA ALA A 385 31.67 10.18 3.83
C ALA A 385 30.83 11.41 3.47
N ARG A 386 31.24 12.20 2.47
CA ARG A 386 30.45 13.30 1.92
C ARG A 386 29.11 12.75 1.49
N ASP A 387 29.08 11.76 0.60
CA ASP A 387 27.87 11.27 -0.06
C ASP A 387 26.83 10.62 0.87
N GLN A 388 27.14 10.41 2.15
CA GLN A 388 26.13 10.12 3.19
C GLN A 388 25.08 11.24 3.31
N ARG A 389 25.47 12.48 2.99
CA ARG A 389 24.63 13.69 3.07
C ARG A 389 24.06 14.13 1.73
N LEU A 390 23.98 13.23 0.74
CA LEU A 390 23.25 13.53 -0.50
C LEU A 390 21.83 14.04 -0.17
N PHE A 391 21.20 13.37 0.80
CA PHE A 391 19.99 13.83 1.47
C PHE A 391 20.31 14.26 2.91
N PRO A 392 19.69 15.33 3.42
CA PRO A 392 19.93 15.85 4.75
C PRO A 392 19.37 14.92 5.84
N ASP A 393 19.82 15.12 7.07
CA ASP A 393 19.42 14.29 8.22
C ASP A 393 17.93 14.39 8.56
N ASP A 394 17.28 15.49 8.15
CA ASP A 394 15.86 15.72 8.32
C ASP A 394 14.99 15.16 7.17
N GLN A 395 15.61 14.58 6.13
CA GLN A 395 14.91 13.97 5.00
C GLN A 395 13.96 12.88 5.48
N ARG A 396 12.68 13.08 5.16
CA ARG A 396 11.59 12.12 5.34
C ARG A 396 11.46 11.22 4.11
N PRO A 397 10.87 10.02 4.25
CA PRO A 397 10.51 9.23 3.09
C PRO A 397 9.51 10.01 2.22
N VAL A 398 9.73 10.01 0.91
CA VAL A 398 8.80 10.59 -0.07
C VAL A 398 7.97 9.50 -0.76
N MET A 399 8.51 8.28 -0.79
CA MET A 399 7.85 7.12 -1.37
C MET A 399 8.28 5.85 -0.63
N VAL A 400 7.30 5.06 -0.21
CA VAL A 400 7.49 3.78 0.47
C VAL A 400 6.80 2.71 -0.35
N SER A 401 7.47 1.61 -0.64
CA SER A 401 6.86 0.37 -1.11
C SER A 401 6.93 -0.65 0.00
N VAL A 402 5.81 -1.28 0.33
CA VAL A 402 5.72 -2.35 1.32
C VAL A 402 5.18 -3.60 0.67
N THR A 403 5.97 -4.68 0.71
CA THR A 403 5.62 -5.95 0.07
C THR A 403 5.74 -7.08 1.09
N ALA A 404 4.74 -7.96 1.14
CA ALA A 404 4.72 -9.12 2.01
C ALA A 404 5.92 -10.04 1.71
N ALA A 405 6.70 -10.37 2.73
CA ALA A 405 7.92 -11.14 2.62
C ALA A 405 7.59 -12.63 2.66
N LEU A 406 8.07 -13.40 1.67
CA LEU A 406 7.93 -14.85 1.69
C LEU A 406 8.75 -15.52 2.81
N ALA A 407 9.98 -15.07 3.02
CA ALA A 407 10.91 -15.72 3.95
C ALA A 407 11.95 -14.76 4.51
N PHE A 408 12.53 -15.12 5.66
CA PHE A 408 13.77 -14.53 6.17
C PHE A 408 14.93 -15.50 5.92
N PRO A 409 16.12 -15.02 5.52
CA PRO A 409 16.46 -13.69 5.02
C PRO A 409 15.89 -13.42 3.61
N ALA A 410 16.21 -12.26 3.01
CA ALA A 410 15.98 -12.05 1.58
C ALA A 410 16.58 -13.20 0.75
N GLY A 411 15.79 -13.78 -0.14
CA GLY A 411 16.14 -14.98 -0.91
C GLY A 411 16.13 -16.30 -0.13
N GLY A 412 15.60 -16.33 1.09
CA GLY A 412 15.44 -17.54 1.92
C GLY A 412 16.76 -18.07 2.51
N LEU A 413 16.64 -19.02 3.45
CA LEU A 413 17.75 -19.71 4.11
C LEU A 413 18.48 -20.67 3.17
N ARG A 414 19.81 -20.62 3.18
CA ARG A 414 20.69 -21.55 2.46
C ARG A 414 21.33 -22.54 3.43
N ALA A 415 21.85 -23.65 2.91
CA ALA A 415 22.52 -24.66 3.73
C ALA A 415 23.67 -24.09 4.59
N GLY A 416 24.47 -23.18 4.03
CA GLY A 416 25.53 -22.50 4.78
C GLY A 416 25.01 -21.52 5.83
N ASP A 417 23.86 -20.86 5.60
CA ASP A 417 23.23 -20.00 6.61
C ASP A 417 22.88 -20.84 7.84
N CYS A 418 22.26 -22.00 7.64
CA CYS A 418 21.88 -22.90 8.73
C CYS A 418 23.07 -23.51 9.46
N ALA A 419 24.14 -23.87 8.72
CA ALA A 419 25.39 -24.30 9.33
C ALA A 419 25.98 -23.20 10.22
N TRP A 420 26.02 -21.95 9.73
CA TRP A 420 26.53 -20.80 10.48
C TRP A 420 25.68 -20.48 11.71
N ILE A 421 24.35 -20.50 11.58
CA ILE A 421 23.41 -20.28 12.70
C ILE A 421 23.59 -21.36 13.78
N GLY A 422 23.90 -22.60 13.39
CA GLY A 422 24.13 -23.71 14.31
C GLY A 422 25.44 -23.64 15.09
N LEU A 423 26.37 -22.73 14.74
CA LEU A 423 27.66 -22.61 15.43
C LEU A 423 27.48 -22.04 16.84
N ASP A 424 27.92 -22.79 17.85
CA ASP A 424 28.02 -22.33 19.24
C ASP A 424 29.47 -21.99 19.56
N LEU A 425 29.94 -20.89 18.96
CA LEU A 425 31.28 -20.33 19.18
C LEU A 425 31.15 -19.02 19.98
N ASP A 426 32.10 -18.79 20.88
CA ASP A 426 32.23 -17.53 21.61
C ASP A 426 33.14 -16.58 20.81
N ASP A 427 32.56 -15.94 19.80
CA ASP A 427 33.21 -14.98 18.91
C ASP A 427 32.41 -13.66 18.83
N GLY A 428 32.90 -12.70 18.04
CA GLY A 428 32.22 -11.41 17.84
C GLY A 428 30.80 -11.48 17.24
N TYR A 429 30.40 -12.63 16.70
CA TYR A 429 29.11 -12.86 16.05
C TYR A 429 28.13 -13.65 16.89
N ARG A 430 28.49 -14.07 18.11
CA ARG A 430 27.60 -14.79 19.02
C ARG A 430 26.26 -14.07 19.21
N MET A 431 26.30 -12.76 19.46
CA MET A 431 25.08 -11.95 19.61
C MET A 431 24.25 -11.89 18.33
N ALA A 432 24.89 -11.86 17.16
CA ALA A 432 24.20 -11.87 15.87
C ALA A 432 23.52 -13.23 15.64
N ARG A 433 24.20 -14.34 15.91
CA ARG A 433 23.63 -15.69 15.88
C ARG A 433 22.45 -15.82 16.83
N GLU A 434 22.56 -15.37 18.07
CA GLU A 434 21.45 -15.38 19.04
C GLU A 434 20.27 -14.50 18.62
N LYS A 435 20.52 -13.32 18.03
CA LYS A 435 19.45 -12.47 17.47
C LYS A 435 18.76 -13.16 16.29
N ILE A 436 19.52 -13.79 15.39
CA ILE A 436 18.98 -14.55 14.25
C ILE A 436 18.21 -15.77 14.73
N ARG A 437 18.71 -16.54 15.71
CA ARG A 437 17.97 -17.68 16.28
C ARG A 437 16.65 -17.25 16.92
N ARG A 438 16.63 -16.14 17.67
CA ARG A 438 15.38 -15.59 18.23
C ARG A 438 14.42 -15.14 17.13
N ARG A 439 14.95 -14.48 16.09
CA ARG A 439 14.15 -14.09 14.93
C ARG A 439 13.58 -15.30 14.21
N LEU A 440 14.41 -16.30 13.95
CA LEU A 440 14.02 -17.56 13.35
C LEU A 440 13.03 -18.31 14.21
N ALA A 441 13.18 -18.38 15.54
CA ALA A 441 12.19 -18.99 16.41
C ALA A 441 10.83 -18.26 16.34
N ASN A 442 10.85 -16.93 16.28
CA ASN A 442 9.65 -16.12 16.13
C ASN A 442 9.01 -16.27 14.75
N THR A 443 9.81 -16.52 13.70
CA THR A 443 9.31 -16.73 12.34
C THR A 443 9.00 -18.21 12.05
N ASP A 444 9.68 -19.17 12.66
CA ASP A 444 9.48 -20.62 12.53
C ASP A 444 8.06 -20.99 13.01
N THR A 445 7.56 -20.32 14.04
CA THR A 445 6.15 -20.42 14.44
C THR A 445 5.20 -19.85 13.38
N MET A 446 5.61 -18.80 12.64
CA MET A 446 4.88 -18.27 11.47
C MET A 446 4.92 -19.26 10.29
N PHE A 447 6.05 -19.94 10.06
CA PHE A 447 6.22 -20.94 9.00
C PHE A 447 5.53 -22.28 9.32
N ALA A 448 5.34 -22.61 10.60
CA ALA A 448 4.66 -23.84 11.05
C ALA A 448 3.18 -23.88 10.68
N SER A 449 2.50 -22.72 10.65
CA SER A 449 1.14 -22.56 10.10
C SER A 449 1.12 -22.40 8.57
N GLY A 450 2.30 -22.31 7.94
CA GLY A 450 2.50 -21.79 6.59
C GLY A 450 2.54 -20.26 6.60
N VAL A 451 3.52 -19.68 5.91
CA VAL A 451 3.59 -18.22 5.72
C VAL A 451 2.38 -17.78 4.93
N ASP A 452 1.73 -16.76 5.44
CA ASP A 452 0.68 -16.08 4.74
C ASP A 452 1.31 -14.91 3.97
N TYR A 453 1.84 -15.19 2.78
CA TYR A 453 2.46 -14.20 1.88
C TYR A 453 1.57 -13.89 0.68
N ASP A 454 1.93 -12.83 -0.06
CA ASP A 454 1.23 -12.46 -1.28
C ASP A 454 1.69 -13.30 -2.49
N TRP A 455 1.05 -14.46 -2.66
CA TRP A 455 1.29 -15.35 -3.82
C TRP A 455 1.00 -14.67 -5.16
N ALA A 456 0.10 -13.68 -5.22
CA ALA A 456 -0.29 -13.03 -6.46
C ALA A 456 0.84 -12.16 -7.02
N THR A 457 1.58 -11.45 -6.15
CA THR A 457 2.72 -10.64 -6.58
C THR A 457 4.04 -11.40 -6.57
N HIS A 458 4.19 -12.41 -5.71
CA HIS A 458 5.41 -13.20 -5.62
C HIS A 458 5.51 -14.30 -6.68
N ASP A 459 4.45 -15.10 -6.89
CA ASP A 459 4.52 -16.28 -7.76
C ASP A 459 3.79 -16.08 -9.10
N LEU A 460 2.58 -15.52 -9.05
CA LEU A 460 1.73 -15.39 -10.24
C LEU A 460 2.26 -14.32 -11.20
N PHE A 461 2.64 -13.15 -10.70
CA PHE A 461 3.15 -12.06 -11.56
C PHE A 461 4.43 -12.43 -12.33
N PRO A 462 5.46 -13.10 -11.77
CA PRO A 462 6.61 -13.51 -12.57
C PRO A 462 6.27 -14.56 -13.62
N THR A 463 5.39 -15.51 -13.30
CA THR A 463 4.90 -16.52 -14.25
C THR A 463 4.34 -15.88 -15.51
N PHE A 464 3.65 -14.76 -15.32
CA PHE A 464 3.04 -13.95 -16.38
C PHE A 464 4.05 -13.19 -17.23
N LYS A 465 5.24 -12.96 -16.69
CA LYS A 465 6.40 -12.40 -17.37
C LYS A 465 7.31 -13.47 -17.97
N PHE A 466 6.80 -14.69 -18.13
CA PHE A 466 7.53 -15.86 -18.57
C PHE A 466 8.69 -16.23 -17.64
N ASP A 467 8.57 -15.97 -16.34
CA ASP A 467 9.51 -16.43 -15.33
C ASP A 467 8.82 -17.44 -14.42
N PHE A 468 9.06 -18.73 -14.67
CA PHE A 468 8.34 -19.83 -14.01
C PHE A 468 9.04 -20.29 -12.72
N ARG A 469 10.23 -19.75 -12.40
CA ARG A 469 10.99 -20.13 -11.19
C ARG A 469 10.21 -19.87 -9.89
N PRO A 470 9.50 -18.73 -9.71
CA PRO A 470 8.68 -18.53 -8.52
C PRO A 470 7.51 -19.53 -8.41
N ALA A 471 6.84 -19.83 -9.54
CA ALA A 471 5.82 -20.86 -9.58
C ALA A 471 6.36 -22.27 -9.28
N ALA A 472 7.58 -22.59 -9.71
CA ALA A 472 8.24 -23.84 -9.33
C ALA A 472 8.42 -23.90 -7.80
N GLY A 473 8.91 -22.82 -7.19
CA GLY A 473 9.02 -22.69 -5.74
C GLY A 473 7.68 -22.85 -5.02
N TYR A 474 6.59 -22.28 -5.56
CA TYR A 474 5.24 -22.48 -5.04
C TYR A 474 4.82 -23.96 -5.06
N LEU A 475 5.02 -24.65 -6.19
CA LEU A 475 4.69 -26.06 -6.31
C LEU A 475 5.51 -26.92 -5.35
N ASP A 476 6.78 -26.59 -5.13
CA ASP A 476 7.61 -27.27 -4.14
C ASP A 476 7.14 -27.05 -2.70
N ARG A 477 6.68 -25.85 -2.35
CA ARG A 477 6.05 -25.56 -1.05
C ARG A 477 4.77 -26.38 -0.85
N VAL A 478 3.93 -26.45 -1.88
CA VAL A 478 2.71 -27.28 -1.86
C VAL A 478 3.04 -28.76 -1.65
N ALA A 479 4.02 -29.29 -2.39
CA ALA A 479 4.47 -30.67 -2.22
C ALA A 479 5.03 -30.91 -0.80
N ALA A 480 5.88 -30.01 -0.30
CA ALA A 480 6.46 -30.12 1.05
C ALA A 480 5.37 -30.17 2.13
N ARG A 481 4.31 -29.35 2.01
CA ARG A 481 3.17 -29.34 2.94
C ARG A 481 2.41 -30.66 2.95
N ILE A 482 2.12 -31.23 1.78
CA ILE A 482 1.47 -32.55 1.66
C ILE A 482 2.34 -33.64 2.29
N GLU A 483 3.66 -33.54 2.15
CA GLU A 483 4.62 -34.47 2.72
C GLU A 483 4.89 -34.27 4.22
N GLY A 484 4.28 -33.27 4.87
CA GLY A 484 4.53 -32.93 6.28
C GLY A 484 5.96 -32.43 6.53
N ARG A 485 6.58 -31.82 5.52
CA ARG A 485 7.95 -31.29 5.57
C ARG A 485 7.94 -29.77 5.55
N GLN A 486 8.96 -29.19 6.19
CA GLN A 486 9.24 -27.76 6.04
C GLN A 486 9.72 -27.48 4.60
N PRO A 487 9.20 -26.43 3.93
CA PRO A 487 9.71 -26.03 2.64
C PRO A 487 11.17 -25.58 2.69
N ALA A 488 11.87 -25.73 1.57
CA ALA A 488 13.26 -25.28 1.47
C ALA A 488 13.35 -23.76 1.61
N GLY A 489 14.33 -23.28 2.38
CA GLY A 489 14.59 -21.85 2.54
C GLY A 489 13.76 -21.14 3.60
N GLU A 490 12.83 -21.82 4.27
CA GLU A 490 11.95 -21.24 5.29
C GLU A 490 12.39 -21.57 6.73
N SER A 491 13.06 -22.71 6.95
CA SER A 491 13.57 -23.08 8.27
C SER A 491 14.91 -23.81 8.20
N CYS A 492 15.68 -23.72 9.29
CA CYS A 492 16.88 -24.54 9.50
C CYS A 492 16.59 -25.88 10.20
N THR A 493 15.34 -26.14 10.55
CA THR A 493 14.94 -27.40 11.16
C THR A 493 14.91 -28.52 10.11
N ALA A 494 15.58 -29.64 10.40
CA ALA A 494 15.51 -30.82 9.54
C ALA A 494 14.12 -31.47 9.68
N GLY A 495 13.28 -31.34 8.66
CA GLY A 495 11.95 -31.95 8.64
C GLY A 495 11.98 -33.49 8.66
N ALA A 496 10.89 -34.10 9.09
CA ALA A 496 10.72 -35.56 9.04
C ALA A 496 10.86 -36.08 7.59
N ARG A 497 11.42 -37.29 7.42
CA ARG A 497 11.45 -37.92 6.09
C ARG A 497 10.02 -38.23 5.66
N ALA A 498 9.64 -37.77 4.47
CA ALA A 498 8.35 -38.07 3.89
C ALA A 498 8.17 -39.60 3.71
N GLY A 499 7.01 -40.11 4.12
CA GLY A 499 6.63 -41.50 3.87
C GLY A 499 6.55 -41.80 2.37
N LEU A 500 6.69 -43.08 1.99
CA LEU A 500 6.67 -43.49 0.58
C LEU A 500 5.36 -43.11 -0.13
N VAL A 501 4.23 -43.16 0.58
CA VAL A 501 2.90 -42.79 0.04
C VAL A 501 2.86 -41.30 -0.31
N ALA A 502 3.22 -40.42 0.63
CA ALA A 502 3.23 -38.98 0.40
C ALA A 502 4.20 -38.57 -0.74
N ARG A 503 5.33 -39.27 -0.88
CA ARG A 503 6.26 -39.06 -2.02
C ARG A 503 5.66 -39.49 -3.35
N ALA A 504 4.88 -40.57 -3.38
CA ALA A 504 4.18 -41.01 -4.58
C ALA A 504 3.05 -40.03 -4.97
N GLU A 505 2.28 -39.56 -3.99
CA GLU A 505 1.19 -38.59 -4.19
C GLU A 505 1.69 -37.23 -4.70
N THR A 506 2.85 -36.78 -4.22
CA THR A 506 3.44 -35.48 -4.63
C THR A 506 4.32 -35.55 -5.87
N LEU A 507 4.61 -36.74 -6.41
CA LEU A 507 5.46 -36.91 -7.60
C LEU A 507 4.98 -36.06 -8.81
N PRO A 508 3.68 -35.98 -9.13
CA PRO A 508 3.20 -35.12 -10.22
C PRO A 508 3.51 -33.64 -9.96
N ILE A 509 3.30 -33.16 -8.73
CA ILE A 509 3.55 -31.76 -8.34
C ILE A 509 5.05 -31.45 -8.43
N ARG A 510 5.91 -32.35 -7.93
CA ARG A 510 7.38 -32.22 -8.03
C ARG A 510 7.88 -32.24 -9.46
N THR A 511 7.26 -33.06 -10.32
CA THR A 511 7.59 -33.09 -11.75
C THR A 511 7.21 -31.77 -12.41
N LEU A 512 6.03 -31.21 -12.10
CA LEU A 512 5.62 -29.89 -12.58
C LEU A 512 6.53 -28.77 -12.06
N ALA A 513 6.96 -28.84 -10.80
CA ALA A 513 7.92 -27.88 -10.22
C ALA A 513 9.23 -27.90 -11.01
N LEU A 514 9.82 -29.08 -11.25
CA LEU A 514 11.04 -29.22 -12.04
C LEU A 514 10.87 -28.73 -13.49
N LEU A 515 9.74 -29.04 -14.13
CA LEU A 515 9.44 -28.58 -15.49
C LEU A 515 9.29 -27.06 -15.54
N ALA A 516 8.66 -26.45 -14.54
CA ALA A 516 8.52 -24.99 -14.44
C ALA A 516 9.90 -24.34 -14.22
N GLU A 517 10.71 -24.85 -13.29
CA GLU A 517 12.04 -24.34 -12.98
C GLU A 517 12.96 -24.38 -14.22
N THR A 518 12.89 -25.46 -14.99
CA THR A 518 13.76 -25.72 -16.15
C THR A 518 13.13 -25.36 -17.50
N PHE A 519 11.97 -24.70 -17.49
CA PHE A 519 11.26 -24.38 -18.73
C PHE A 519 12.16 -23.55 -19.67
N PRO A 520 12.33 -23.94 -20.95
CA PRO A 520 13.10 -23.15 -21.90
C PRO A 520 12.37 -21.84 -22.21
N PHE A 521 13.10 -20.78 -22.57
CA PHE A 521 12.53 -19.45 -22.92
C PHE A 521 11.95 -18.65 -21.74
N GLN A 522 12.52 -18.84 -20.55
CA GLN A 522 12.20 -18.00 -19.41
C GLN A 522 12.82 -16.59 -19.53
N ASN A 523 12.11 -15.57 -19.03
CA ASN A 523 12.68 -14.25 -18.87
C ASN A 523 13.79 -14.30 -17.81
N SER A 524 15.03 -14.07 -18.25
CA SER A 524 16.20 -14.14 -17.39
C SER A 524 16.49 -12.84 -16.65
N ALA A 525 15.77 -11.74 -16.92
CA ALA A 525 15.94 -10.44 -16.29
C ALA A 525 15.00 -10.26 -15.09
N PRO A 526 15.45 -10.48 -13.84
CA PRO A 526 14.56 -10.46 -12.67
C PRO A 526 13.94 -9.09 -12.42
N GLU A 527 14.61 -7.99 -12.81
CA GLU A 527 14.03 -6.65 -12.70
C GLU A 527 12.76 -6.48 -13.56
N GLU A 528 12.63 -7.23 -14.66
CA GLU A 528 11.48 -7.16 -15.58
C GLU A 528 10.38 -8.17 -15.24
N SER A 529 10.75 -9.29 -14.59
CA SER A 529 9.81 -10.35 -14.23
C SER A 529 9.32 -10.29 -12.77
N HIS A 530 10.15 -9.86 -11.82
CA HIS A 530 9.77 -9.76 -10.41
C HIS A 530 9.03 -8.46 -10.11
N THR A 531 8.22 -8.48 -9.05
CA THR A 531 7.54 -7.30 -8.54
C THR A 531 8.42 -6.47 -7.61
N ILE A 532 8.08 -5.19 -7.43
CA ILE A 532 8.72 -4.33 -6.42
C ILE A 532 8.57 -4.99 -5.04
N GLY A 533 9.69 -5.13 -4.33
CA GLY A 533 9.76 -5.77 -3.01
C GLY A 533 10.05 -7.28 -3.03
N ASN A 534 9.91 -7.94 -4.19
CA ASN A 534 10.26 -9.35 -4.42
C ASN A 534 11.55 -9.53 -5.25
N LEU A 535 12.29 -8.44 -5.48
CA LEU A 535 13.65 -8.48 -5.98
C LEU A 535 14.61 -8.48 -4.79
N ASP A 536 15.18 -9.65 -4.51
CA ASP A 536 16.14 -9.81 -3.42
C ASP A 536 17.53 -9.29 -3.83
N PRO A 537 18.19 -8.48 -2.98
CA PRO A 537 19.57 -8.08 -3.23
C PRO A 537 20.50 -9.30 -3.21
N PRO A 538 21.61 -9.27 -3.97
CA PRO A 538 22.49 -10.40 -4.12
C PRO A 538 23.11 -10.83 -2.78
N ARG A 539 23.12 -12.14 -2.52
CA ARG A 539 23.77 -12.77 -1.36
C ARG A 539 24.83 -13.79 -1.79
N PRO A 540 25.91 -14.01 -1.02
CA PRO A 540 26.90 -15.04 -1.32
C PRO A 540 26.28 -16.42 -1.52
N ALA A 541 26.62 -17.11 -2.61
CA ALA A 541 26.00 -18.38 -3.00
C ALA A 541 26.03 -19.46 -1.89
N ALA A 542 27.10 -19.50 -1.09
CA ALA A 542 27.24 -20.44 0.01
C ALA A 542 26.27 -20.17 1.18
N GLY A 543 25.76 -18.95 1.32
CA GLY A 543 25.00 -18.51 2.49
C GLY A 543 25.93 -18.32 3.68
N VAL A 544 26.28 -17.06 3.97
CA VAL A 544 26.97 -16.68 5.20
C VAL A 544 26.30 -15.41 5.69
N LEU A 545 25.66 -15.51 6.86
CA LEU A 545 25.05 -14.37 7.50
C LEU A 545 26.12 -13.57 8.26
N ALA A 546 25.99 -12.24 8.25
CA ALA A 546 26.79 -11.33 9.08
C ALA A 546 28.33 -11.36 8.86
N ASP A 547 28.82 -11.37 7.62
CA ASP A 547 30.26 -11.12 7.36
C ASP A 547 30.62 -10.78 5.91
N ALA A 548 29.77 -11.17 4.96
CA ALA A 548 29.97 -10.84 3.57
C ALA A 548 29.21 -9.55 3.25
N TYR A 549 29.90 -8.43 3.06
CA TYR A 549 29.31 -7.21 2.51
C TYR A 549 29.54 -7.00 0.99
N PRO A 550 29.59 -8.03 0.10
CA PRO A 550 29.67 -7.74 -1.32
C PRO A 550 28.28 -7.34 -1.82
N SER A 551 28.14 -6.13 -2.38
CA SER A 551 27.02 -5.84 -3.28
C SER A 551 27.55 -5.76 -4.70
N ALA A 552 27.29 -6.79 -5.51
CA ALA A 552 27.60 -6.80 -6.94
C ALA A 552 26.45 -6.24 -7.80
N ALA A 553 25.25 -6.10 -7.24
CA ALA A 553 24.10 -5.44 -7.88
C ALA A 553 23.30 -4.69 -6.79
N PRO A 554 23.22 -3.35 -6.83
CA PRO A 554 22.78 -2.56 -5.69
C PRO A 554 21.27 -2.26 -5.69
N PHE A 555 20.46 -3.14 -6.25
CA PHE A 555 19.04 -2.87 -6.46
C PHE A 555 18.17 -3.95 -5.82
N GLY A 556 17.00 -3.54 -5.35
CA GLY A 556 16.07 -4.41 -4.63
C GLY A 556 15.60 -3.80 -3.32
N THR A 557 15.40 -4.65 -2.32
CA THR A 557 14.83 -4.27 -1.03
C THR A 557 15.87 -3.62 -0.11
N THR A 558 15.44 -2.56 0.57
CA THR A 558 16.30 -1.62 1.31
C THR A 558 16.10 -1.70 2.81
N HIS A 559 14.94 -2.18 3.24
CA HIS A 559 14.48 -2.16 4.62
C HIS A 559 13.61 -3.38 4.90
N GLU A 560 13.37 -3.64 6.18
CA GLU A 560 12.42 -4.63 6.68
C GLU A 560 11.40 -3.97 7.61
N LEU A 561 10.17 -4.51 7.64
CA LEU A 561 9.07 -4.07 8.49
C LEU A 561 8.53 -5.26 9.29
N LEU A 562 8.42 -5.11 10.62
CA LEU A 562 7.87 -6.13 11.51
C LEU A 562 6.81 -5.53 12.42
N GLY A 563 5.80 -6.34 12.74
CA GLY A 563 4.85 -6.01 13.80
C GLY A 563 5.53 -6.04 15.17
N LEU A 564 4.99 -5.29 16.13
CA LEU A 564 5.51 -5.27 17.50
C LEU A 564 5.09 -6.49 18.32
N HIS A 565 4.06 -7.20 17.86
CA HIS A 565 3.53 -8.40 18.51
C HIS A 565 3.82 -9.65 17.67
N ALA A 566 3.66 -10.84 18.27
CA ALA A 566 3.77 -12.10 17.54
C ALA A 566 2.72 -12.20 16.43
N ALA A 567 2.99 -12.98 15.38
CA ALA A 567 2.00 -13.24 14.33
C ALA A 567 0.70 -13.81 14.93
N GLY A 568 -0.43 -13.33 14.45
CA GLY A 568 -1.76 -13.67 14.99
C GLY A 568 -2.11 -13.02 16.33
N ALA A 569 -1.18 -12.33 17.00
CA ALA A 569 -1.47 -11.54 18.20
C ALA A 569 -1.87 -10.09 17.86
N GLU A 570 -1.61 -9.63 16.64
CA GLU A 570 -2.13 -8.35 16.17
C GLU A 570 -3.63 -8.48 15.86
N ALA A 571 -4.43 -7.67 16.55
CA ALA A 571 -5.89 -7.72 16.41
C ALA A 571 -6.37 -6.89 15.22
N HIS A 572 -7.19 -7.50 14.37
CA HIS A 572 -8.12 -6.77 13.51
C HIS A 572 -9.21 -6.15 14.37
N ASN A 573 -9.49 -4.87 14.15
CA ASN A 573 -10.56 -4.17 14.85
C ASN A 573 -11.70 -3.90 13.85
N PRO A 574 -12.91 -4.46 14.08
CA PRO A 574 -14.05 -4.21 13.22
C PRO A 574 -14.39 -2.72 13.12
N TYR A 575 -14.70 -2.24 11.91
CA TYR A 575 -15.06 -0.87 11.60
C TYR A 575 -16.11 -0.30 12.57
N ALA A 576 -17.19 -1.06 12.81
CA ALA A 576 -18.32 -0.60 13.61
C ALA A 576 -18.00 -0.37 15.09
N THR A 577 -16.88 -0.91 15.60
CA THR A 577 -16.46 -0.78 17.00
C THR A 577 -15.24 0.11 17.20
N LEU A 578 -14.65 0.66 16.12
CA LEU A 578 -13.40 1.44 16.19
C LEU A 578 -13.44 2.65 17.12
N ALA A 579 -14.60 3.29 17.28
CA ALA A 579 -14.76 4.41 18.21
C ALA A 579 -14.51 3.98 19.67
N ASP A 580 -14.87 2.74 20.01
CA ASP A 580 -14.82 2.19 21.38
C ASP A 580 -13.70 1.19 21.63
N ALA A 581 -12.98 0.80 20.57
CA ALA A 581 -11.90 -0.17 20.61
C ALA A 581 -10.70 0.35 21.43
N ALA A 582 -10.04 -0.56 22.15
CA ALA A 582 -8.85 -0.25 22.95
C ALA A 582 -7.59 -0.16 22.06
N ILE A 583 -7.65 0.72 21.06
CA ILE A 583 -6.59 0.93 20.08
C ILE A 583 -5.80 2.18 20.46
N ASP A 584 -4.48 2.03 20.54
CA ASP A 584 -3.55 3.14 20.72
C ASP A 584 -2.62 3.26 19.51
N CYS A 585 -2.39 4.50 19.07
CA CYS A 585 -1.43 4.86 18.03
C CYS A 585 -0.60 6.04 18.56
N PRO A 586 0.34 5.76 19.49
CA PRO A 586 1.04 6.79 20.22
C PRO A 586 1.84 7.68 19.27
N VAL A 587 2.04 8.94 19.67
CA VAL A 587 2.87 9.87 18.89
C VAL A 587 4.33 9.40 18.93
N ALA A 588 4.96 9.37 17.75
CA ALA A 588 6.32 8.89 17.54
C ALA A 588 7.23 9.99 16.96
N ASN A 589 7.21 11.18 17.54
CA ASN A 589 8.09 12.26 17.11
C ASN A 589 9.57 11.86 17.27
N ARG A 590 10.37 12.26 16.27
CA ARG A 590 11.84 12.13 16.19
C ARG A 590 12.38 10.71 16.23
N TRP A 591 11.54 9.69 16.08
CA TRP A 591 11.98 8.29 16.18
C TRP A 591 13.07 7.98 15.13
N LEU A 592 12.95 8.50 13.90
CA LEU A 592 13.89 8.21 12.82
C LEU A 592 15.23 8.92 13.05
N THR A 593 15.21 10.18 13.47
CA THR A 593 16.43 10.90 13.85
C THR A 593 17.15 10.19 15.00
N ARG A 594 16.40 9.73 16.02
CA ARG A 594 16.97 9.00 17.16
C ARG A 594 17.52 7.63 16.78
N ALA A 595 16.88 6.93 15.84
CA ALA A 595 17.37 5.66 15.30
C ALA A 595 18.69 5.87 14.54
N ARG A 596 18.78 6.92 13.71
CA ARG A 596 20.01 7.29 12.99
C ARG A 596 21.13 7.72 13.96
N MET A 597 20.80 8.53 14.97
CA MET A 597 21.76 8.96 16.00
C MET A 597 22.34 7.78 16.79
N ARG A 598 21.55 6.73 17.00
CA ARG A 598 22.01 5.51 17.68
C ARG A 598 23.13 4.79 16.92
N ARG A 599 23.24 5.02 15.60
CA ARG A 599 24.18 4.41 14.64
C ARG A 599 25.19 5.39 14.08
N GLN A 600 25.57 6.44 14.82
CA GLN A 600 26.50 7.47 14.35
C GLN A 600 27.85 6.90 13.86
N GLU A 601 28.33 5.83 14.48
CA GLU A 601 29.56 5.12 14.10
C GLU A 601 29.51 4.53 12.69
N SER A 602 28.31 4.27 12.17
CA SER A 602 28.05 3.76 10.83
C SER A 602 27.39 4.82 9.93
N PHE A 603 27.61 6.11 10.21
CA PHE A 603 26.97 7.23 9.51
C PHE A 603 25.44 7.14 9.50
N GLY A 604 24.86 6.62 10.58
CA GLY A 604 23.42 6.39 10.70
C GLY A 604 22.91 5.18 9.92
N GLN A 605 23.73 4.43 9.18
CA GLN A 605 23.27 3.23 8.49
C GLN A 605 22.91 2.11 9.47
N PHE A 606 22.15 1.10 9.01
CA PHE A 606 21.67 0.01 9.86
C PHE A 606 20.85 0.43 11.09
N TRP A 607 20.11 1.54 10.98
CA TRP A 607 19.21 2.00 12.04
C TRP A 607 18.02 1.05 12.22
N ASP A 608 17.53 0.94 13.46
CA ASP A 608 16.44 0.07 13.89
C ASP A 608 15.52 0.90 14.79
N SER A 609 14.22 0.98 14.48
CA SER A 609 13.29 1.81 15.23
C SER A 609 13.01 1.32 16.65
N GLU A 610 13.46 0.11 17.01
CA GLU A 610 13.44 -0.41 18.38
C GLU A 610 14.68 -0.01 19.21
N ASP A 611 15.79 0.33 18.55
CA ASP A 611 17.07 0.76 19.15
C ASP A 611 17.22 2.27 18.95
N LEU A 612 16.59 3.05 19.83
CA LEU A 612 16.55 4.52 19.74
C LEU A 612 17.52 5.17 20.72
N ALA A 613 18.18 6.25 20.30
CA ALA A 613 18.85 7.18 21.22
C ALA A 613 17.87 7.76 22.26
N ALA A 614 18.38 8.32 23.36
CA ALA A 614 17.55 8.92 24.40
C ALA A 614 16.62 10.03 23.84
N PRO A 615 15.39 10.19 24.37
CA PRO A 615 14.51 11.27 23.95
C PRO A 615 15.11 12.64 24.31
N ALA A 616 14.86 13.64 23.47
CA ALA A 616 15.31 15.00 23.72
C ALA A 616 14.51 15.63 24.89
N PRO A 617 15.15 16.33 25.85
CA PRO A 617 14.44 17.00 26.93
C PRO A 617 13.43 18.04 26.42
N GLY A 618 12.29 18.15 27.08
CA GLY A 618 11.29 19.20 26.80
C GLY A 618 10.39 18.96 25.59
N LEU A 619 10.48 17.81 24.91
CA LEU A 619 9.64 17.46 23.77
C LEU A 619 8.76 16.26 24.06
N ALA A 620 7.45 16.42 23.84
CA ALA A 620 6.45 15.39 24.06
C ALA A 620 6.32 14.44 22.86
N GLY A 621 5.75 13.25 23.11
CA GLY A 621 5.41 12.31 22.06
C GLY A 621 6.61 11.69 21.35
N GLN A 622 7.76 11.54 22.02
CA GLN A 622 8.95 10.89 21.45
C GLN A 622 8.91 9.36 21.64
N GLY A 623 7.77 8.74 21.33
CA GLY A 623 7.57 7.31 21.41
C GLY A 623 8.26 6.53 20.29
N ARG A 624 8.03 5.22 20.27
CA ARG A 624 8.39 4.34 19.15
C ARG A 624 7.25 4.30 18.12
N PRO A 625 7.54 4.05 16.84
CA PRO A 625 6.49 3.80 15.86
C PRO A 625 5.72 2.51 16.17
N ALA A 626 4.51 2.37 15.60
CA ALA A 626 3.64 1.22 15.83
C ALA A 626 4.04 -0.07 15.07
N ALA A 627 5.11 0.01 14.29
CA ALA A 627 5.77 -1.13 13.66
C ALA A 627 7.29 -0.91 13.71
N GLN A 628 8.04 -1.99 13.74
CA GLN A 628 9.50 -1.93 13.71
C GLN A 628 9.99 -1.74 12.27
N PHE A 629 10.67 -0.62 12.01
CA PHE A 629 11.37 -0.34 10.77
C PHE A 629 12.87 -0.63 10.94
N LEU A 630 13.44 -1.42 10.04
CA LEU A 630 14.87 -1.67 9.99
C LEU A 630 15.44 -1.20 8.65
N HIS A 631 16.47 -0.36 8.69
CA HIS A 631 17.22 0.04 7.50
C HIS A 631 18.40 -0.89 7.26
N GLY A 632 18.59 -1.28 6.01
CA GLY A 632 19.53 -2.33 5.65
C GLY A 632 19.07 -3.70 6.15
N GLN A 633 19.88 -4.70 5.81
CA GLN A 633 19.57 -6.10 6.13
C GLN A 633 20.77 -6.73 6.86
N HIS A 634 21.19 -6.13 7.98
CA HIS A 634 22.44 -6.52 8.66
C HIS A 634 22.47 -7.98 9.09
N LEU A 635 21.31 -8.55 9.41
CA LEU A 635 21.19 -9.97 9.78
C LEU A 635 21.20 -10.92 8.57
N THR A 636 21.15 -10.41 7.34
CA THR A 636 21.10 -11.24 6.12
C THR A 636 22.45 -11.37 5.44
N GLY A 637 23.48 -10.68 5.96
CA GLY A 637 24.80 -10.61 5.34
C GLY A 637 24.78 -9.78 4.05
N ILE A 638 24.09 -8.64 4.06
CA ILE A 638 23.98 -7.73 2.92
C ILE A 638 24.27 -6.30 3.39
N ALA A 639 25.11 -5.58 2.65
CA ALA A 639 25.36 -4.16 2.89
C ALA A 639 24.11 -3.33 2.55
N PRO A 640 23.87 -2.17 3.20
CA PRO A 640 22.77 -1.30 2.84
C PRO A 640 23.01 -0.82 1.41
N ILE A 641 22.06 -1.10 0.53
CA ILE A 641 22.10 -0.63 -0.86
C ILE A 641 21.67 0.85 -0.98
N THR A 642 21.25 1.47 0.14
CA THR A 642 20.86 2.88 0.27
C THR A 642 21.59 3.56 1.43
N ARG A 643 21.61 4.90 1.43
CA ARG A 643 22.12 5.69 2.57
C ARG A 643 21.07 5.82 3.66
N ALA A 644 21.51 6.17 4.87
CA ALA A 644 20.63 6.31 6.04
C ALA A 644 19.46 7.30 5.85
N ASN A 645 19.70 8.34 5.03
CA ASN A 645 18.76 9.42 4.74
C ASN A 645 18.03 9.25 3.40
N ASP A 646 18.14 8.10 2.75
CA ASP A 646 17.47 7.85 1.47
C ASP A 646 15.93 7.98 1.62
N PRO A 647 15.26 8.78 0.78
CA PRO A 647 13.82 9.02 0.88
C PRO A 647 12.97 7.92 0.20
N PHE A 648 13.57 6.92 -0.44
CA PHE A 648 12.88 5.85 -1.16
C PHE A 648 13.02 4.53 -0.41
N TRP A 649 11.93 4.10 0.23
CA TRP A 649 11.96 2.92 1.10
C TRP A 649 11.28 1.73 0.43
N ASN A 650 12.04 0.73 0.01
CA ASN A 650 11.53 -0.56 -0.44
C ASN A 650 11.59 -1.56 0.73
N LEU A 651 10.46 -1.73 1.42
CA LEU A 651 10.30 -2.52 2.63
C LEU A 651 9.81 -3.94 2.29
N ARG A 652 10.43 -4.95 2.93
CA ARG A 652 9.89 -6.30 3.06
C ARG A 652 9.15 -6.40 4.39
N ALA A 653 7.86 -6.69 4.37
CA ALA A 653 7.04 -6.78 5.58
C ALA A 653 6.72 -8.23 5.92
N PHE A 654 6.94 -8.62 7.17
CA PHE A 654 6.64 -9.97 7.64
C PHE A 654 5.17 -10.10 8.06
N ASP A 655 4.69 -11.33 8.24
CA ASP A 655 3.28 -11.66 8.47
C ASP A 655 2.64 -10.87 9.63
N ASN A 656 3.41 -10.53 10.65
CA ASN A 656 2.92 -9.73 11.77
C ASN A 656 2.84 -8.21 11.47
N ALA A 657 3.23 -7.74 10.29
CA ALA A 657 3.07 -6.34 9.84
C ALA A 657 2.25 -6.22 8.56
N LEU A 658 2.37 -7.18 7.63
CA LEU A 658 1.62 -7.24 6.40
C LEU A 658 1.52 -8.71 5.94
N SER A 659 0.46 -9.39 6.35
CA SER A 659 0.19 -10.79 6.00
C SER A 659 -0.65 -10.89 4.72
N ARG A 660 -0.23 -11.64 3.70
CA ARG A 660 -0.99 -11.89 2.45
C ARG A 660 -1.17 -10.62 1.59
N HIS A 661 -1.92 -10.78 0.50
CA HIS A 661 -2.26 -9.69 -0.42
C HIS A 661 -3.07 -8.58 0.27
N ASP A 662 -3.98 -8.96 1.19
CA ASP A 662 -4.91 -8.07 1.89
C ASP A 662 -4.51 -7.74 3.34
N GLY A 663 -3.26 -8.02 3.70
CA GLY A 663 -2.67 -7.84 5.04
C GLY A 663 -2.66 -6.45 5.61
N TYR A 664 -2.94 -5.47 4.76
CA TYR A 664 -2.83 -4.05 5.09
C TYR A 664 -3.94 -3.56 6.02
N ARG A 665 -4.84 -4.45 6.47
CA ARG A 665 -5.92 -4.15 7.44
C ARG A 665 -5.44 -4.14 8.90
N LEU A 666 -4.19 -4.49 9.18
CA LEU A 666 -3.65 -4.50 10.54
C LEU A 666 -3.59 -3.08 11.11
N THR A 667 -4.11 -2.90 12.33
CA THR A 667 -4.14 -1.58 12.98
C THR A 667 -2.74 -0.99 13.20
N SER A 668 -1.77 -1.82 13.53
CA SER A 668 -0.34 -1.48 13.64
C SER A 668 0.21 -0.90 12.33
N PHE A 669 -0.08 -1.57 11.20
CA PHE A 669 0.32 -1.16 9.86
C PHE A 669 -0.30 0.18 9.48
N ILE A 670 -1.62 0.32 9.67
CA ILE A 670 -2.33 1.56 9.39
C ILE A 670 -1.75 2.70 10.25
N CYS A 671 -1.52 2.47 11.54
CA CYS A 671 -0.90 3.46 12.41
C CYS A 671 0.51 3.83 11.95
N ALA A 672 1.38 2.84 11.70
CA ALA A 672 2.76 3.05 11.30
C ALA A 672 2.88 3.86 9.99
N MET A 673 2.05 3.57 8.99
CA MET A 673 2.05 4.33 7.73
C MET A 673 1.54 5.76 7.93
N ASN A 674 0.51 5.96 8.74
CA ASN A 674 0.00 7.31 9.05
C ASN A 674 0.99 8.12 9.90
N GLN A 675 1.74 7.49 10.82
CA GLN A 675 2.78 8.16 11.63
C GLN A 675 3.86 8.82 10.77
N LEU A 676 4.20 8.26 9.60
CA LEU A 676 5.18 8.86 8.68
C LEU A 676 4.77 10.24 8.16
N VAL A 677 3.45 10.52 8.15
CA VAL A 677 2.88 11.80 7.71
C VAL A 677 2.38 12.64 8.88
N MET A 678 1.72 12.02 9.86
CA MET A 678 1.13 12.69 11.01
C MET A 678 2.18 13.14 12.03
N ASP A 679 3.29 12.41 12.19
CA ASP A 679 4.30 12.76 13.21
C ASP A 679 5.50 13.46 12.59
N ASP A 680 6.23 14.23 13.40
CA ASP A 680 7.54 14.75 13.01
C ASP A 680 8.62 13.72 13.30
N ILE A 681 8.73 12.70 12.44
CA ILE A 681 9.61 11.55 12.67
C ILE A 681 11.11 11.88 12.60
N THR A 682 11.48 13.01 11.99
CA THR A 682 12.86 13.48 11.91
C THR A 682 13.09 14.67 12.84
N GLN A 683 13.03 15.89 12.29
CA GLN A 683 13.03 17.20 12.93
C GLN A 683 13.03 18.26 11.81
N ALA A 684 11.99 18.29 10.96
CA ALA A 684 11.97 19.28 9.89
C ALA A 684 11.87 20.69 10.53
N PRO A 685 12.73 21.66 10.17
CA PRO A 685 12.69 22.98 10.79
C PRO A 685 11.29 23.58 10.67
N THR A 686 10.79 24.13 11.77
CA THR A 686 9.48 24.78 11.83
C THR A 686 9.42 25.88 10.77
N ARG A 687 8.21 26.23 10.30
CA ARG A 687 8.04 27.31 9.31
C ARG A 687 8.73 28.62 9.75
N MET A 688 8.74 28.88 11.06
CA MET A 688 9.38 30.04 11.67
C MET A 688 10.92 29.93 11.66
N GLU A 689 11.48 28.74 11.93
CA GLU A 689 12.91 28.47 11.77
C GLU A 689 13.34 28.57 10.30
N ARG A 690 12.55 28.08 9.33
CA ARG A 690 12.87 28.25 7.91
C ARG A 690 12.88 29.71 7.47
N MET A 691 11.92 30.51 7.92
CA MET A 691 11.91 31.95 7.63
C MET A 691 13.13 32.66 8.23
N MET A 692 13.51 32.33 9.48
CA MET A 692 14.71 32.90 10.11
C MET A 692 16.02 32.42 9.44
N ILE A 693 16.07 31.18 8.96
CA ILE A 693 17.20 30.63 8.19
C ILE A 693 17.31 31.31 6.81
N ASP A 694 16.19 31.57 6.14
CA ASP A 694 16.17 32.32 4.87
C ASP A 694 16.58 33.78 5.07
N GLU A 695 16.10 34.46 6.11
CA GLU A 695 16.48 35.85 6.41
C GLU A 695 17.95 35.98 6.79
N SER A 696 18.47 35.05 7.60
CA SER A 696 19.89 35.02 7.96
C SER A 696 20.79 34.61 6.78
N GLY A 697 20.32 33.73 5.89
CA GLY A 697 20.97 33.40 4.62
C GLY A 697 21.00 34.57 3.64
N MET A 698 19.95 35.39 3.60
CA MET A 698 19.90 36.61 2.79
C MET A 698 20.80 37.71 3.35
N ALA A 699 20.83 37.88 4.68
CA ALA A 699 21.74 38.79 5.35
C ALA A 699 23.22 38.40 5.15
N ALA A 700 23.56 37.11 5.23
CA ALA A 700 24.91 36.60 4.97
C ALA A 700 25.36 36.80 3.51
N ARG A 701 24.45 36.69 2.53
CA ARG A 701 24.74 36.98 1.11
C ARG A 701 24.89 38.48 0.82
N MET A 702 24.31 39.34 1.64
CA MET A 702 24.47 40.80 1.54
C MET A 702 25.69 41.34 2.30
N SER A 703 26.37 40.50 3.09
CA SER A 703 27.52 40.86 3.93
C SER A 703 28.83 40.13 3.56
N ALA A 704 28.81 39.31 2.52
CA ALA A 704 30.03 38.80 1.89
C ALA A 704 30.59 39.88 0.93
N PRO A 705 31.85 40.34 1.11
CA PRO A 705 32.48 41.35 0.25
C PRO A 705 32.76 40.85 -1.18
#